data_AF-Q8AYC5-F1
#
_entry.id   AF-Q8AYC5-F1
#
_cell.length_a   1.000
_cell.length_b   1.000
_cell.length_c   1.000
_cell.angle_alpha   90.00
_cell.angle_beta   90.00
_cell.angle_gamma   90.00
#
_symmetry.space_group_name_H-M   'P 1'
#
loop_
_entity.id
_entity.type
_entity.pdbx_description
1 polymer ?
#
loop_
_entity_poly.entity_id
_entity_poly.type
_entity_poly.pdbx_seq_one_letter_code
_entity_poly.pdbx_strand_id
1 'polypeptide(L)'
;MAAGEPVDVNGDGTVWEITLRTDLKFQDGTPINANTFDYSWRQLLDPDQLNVRASNLCDSSNLPLVNAEAYTKQKSQKSDDFNEPIWDAGDKGTIETANAFAFEDDGDDFFHANVDGYFVYYYPSEAGTFGGNWDLLYGKDGGGYGGWVLQDADGVPTVLPDGTPNPAAGEKAKYYQGAKPKLFYEDGTVVPVGEKGQPVGATAIPNDPVSWDKVGFKVTGTHKFQITLTEPKDAWYVKGQLMSGITGVVHEAKYEAGKSADKRTTTYGTIDNPLVSYGAYNLIEWQDGVLYLFERNDKHYAAEEYRIKRIRYDVIADQSIAVNEFKAGRLDIVGASGEYFKEFKESPQLKLTPSTVFFRFAFNIDERPDGTTNPILGYKEFRQAFYYAIDREEFASEVRAPAYANQGFIGPVYIATEYGSVSYRGSDAGKAVFAPLSPETTGFNPTKAKQLFDAAYAKAVADNKISDGQKVSVEYTYYKVETNDTVADWVKQTVEAIFGDKFELKLNGVSSDALDAAWDNFDFDMTFGGWQGLNFNPVSLMGQVYNSISGAANMLENGFDTGNIQLSIELPHTKAALQKWVAEFNEETASEAQLAAYGRWTAALAKFGDSNTYSDTLDNVYKAAASTFYNVSDVNYAGRNDDFDRITAAFEAALLDEMMQFSGASLLSDLCSGAGSRSGLPSVLLWVGQTLTSLLLCLGAGVRWATCLEGGCLGGGLTPDPGLLDGYND
;
A
#
# COMPACT_ATOMS: atom_id res chain seq x y z
N MET A 1 9.48 19.74 -21.44
CA MET A 1 8.48 20.48 -22.27
C MET A 1 8.10 21.84 -21.69
N ALA A 2 7.97 21.99 -20.36
CA ALA A 2 7.72 23.29 -19.76
C ALA A 2 8.88 24.28 -20.01
N ALA A 3 8.55 25.56 -20.11
CA ALA A 3 9.51 26.66 -20.22
C ALA A 3 10.05 27.12 -18.85
N GLY A 4 9.39 26.71 -17.76
CA GLY A 4 9.77 27.04 -16.39
C GLY A 4 8.91 26.28 -15.39
N GLU A 5 9.06 26.64 -14.11
CA GLU A 5 8.27 26.10 -13.00
C GLU A 5 6.77 26.42 -13.16
N PRO A 6 5.86 25.52 -12.72
CA PRO A 6 4.44 25.84 -12.67
C PRO A 6 4.19 26.97 -11.66
N VAL A 7 3.25 27.87 -11.99
CA VAL A 7 2.94 29.05 -11.18
C VAL A 7 1.63 28.84 -10.44
N ASP A 8 1.67 28.88 -9.10
CA ASP A 8 0.48 28.93 -8.27
C ASP A 8 -0.20 30.31 -8.42
N VAL A 9 -1.38 30.33 -9.05
CA VAL A 9 -2.06 31.55 -9.47
C VAL A 9 -2.82 32.21 -8.31
N ASN A 10 -3.32 31.41 -7.37
CA ASN A 10 -4.10 31.89 -6.21
C ASN A 10 -3.36 31.77 -4.88
N GLY A 11 -2.21 31.08 -4.83
CA GLY A 11 -1.35 30.98 -3.66
C GLY A 11 -1.83 29.95 -2.63
N ASP A 12 -2.86 29.17 -2.95
CA ASP A 12 -3.41 28.12 -2.10
C ASP A 12 -3.15 26.71 -2.66
N GLY A 13 -2.37 26.59 -3.74
CA GLY A 13 -2.01 25.31 -4.36
C GLY A 13 -3.12 24.63 -5.17
N THR A 14 -4.27 25.28 -5.41
CA THR A 14 -5.38 24.68 -6.18
C THR A 14 -5.43 25.14 -7.64
N VAL A 15 -4.79 26.25 -8.02
CA VAL A 15 -4.79 26.73 -9.42
C VAL A 15 -3.37 26.94 -9.92
N TRP A 16 -2.98 26.18 -10.95
CA TRP A 16 -1.62 26.21 -11.49
C TRP A 16 -1.62 26.64 -12.96
N GLU A 17 -0.80 27.62 -13.32
CA GLU A 17 -0.48 27.96 -14.72
C GLU A 17 0.82 27.29 -15.17
N ILE A 18 0.74 26.57 -16.28
CA ILE A 18 1.85 25.89 -16.93
C ILE A 18 2.19 26.65 -18.22
N THR A 19 3.46 27.05 -18.35
CA THR A 19 3.98 27.65 -19.58
C THR A 19 4.82 26.64 -20.35
N LEU A 20 4.46 26.38 -21.59
CA LEU A 20 5.15 25.50 -22.53
C LEU A 20 6.24 26.27 -23.30
N ARG A 21 7.28 25.55 -23.74
CA ARG A 21 8.22 26.11 -24.70
C ARG A 21 7.54 26.35 -26.05
N THR A 22 8.06 27.32 -26.81
CA THR A 22 7.51 27.71 -28.11
C THR A 22 8.10 26.93 -29.29
N ASP A 23 9.13 26.11 -29.04
CA ASP A 23 9.88 25.34 -30.03
C ASP A 23 9.51 23.84 -30.04
N LEU A 24 8.49 23.42 -29.28
CA LEU A 24 8.09 22.02 -29.16
C LEU A 24 7.45 21.48 -30.44
N LYS A 25 7.90 20.31 -30.89
CA LYS A 25 7.42 19.64 -32.09
C LYS A 25 7.43 18.13 -31.91
N PHE A 26 6.49 17.47 -32.58
CA PHE A 26 6.57 16.05 -32.88
C PHE A 26 7.64 15.76 -33.94
N GLN A 27 8.03 14.49 -34.08
CA GLN A 27 9.06 14.04 -35.04
C GLN A 27 8.72 14.32 -36.51
N ASP A 28 7.44 14.48 -36.84
CA ASP A 28 6.99 14.88 -38.19
C ASP A 28 7.04 16.41 -38.38
N GLY A 29 7.22 17.17 -37.31
CA GLY A 29 7.30 18.64 -37.31
C GLY A 29 6.01 19.32 -36.87
N THR A 30 4.95 18.56 -36.57
CA THR A 30 3.70 19.08 -36.03
C THR A 30 3.97 19.81 -34.70
N PRO A 31 3.56 21.08 -34.53
CA PRO A 31 3.80 21.82 -33.29
C PRO A 31 3.07 21.21 -32.10
N ILE A 32 3.70 21.23 -30.93
CA ILE A 32 3.08 20.87 -29.65
C ILE A 32 2.78 22.14 -28.88
N ASN A 33 1.54 22.32 -28.48
CA ASN A 33 1.09 23.53 -27.79
C ASN A 33 -0.02 23.20 -26.77
N ALA A 34 -0.62 24.21 -26.12
CA ALA A 34 -1.63 24.00 -25.08
C ALA A 34 -2.88 23.25 -25.59
N ASN A 35 -3.26 23.40 -26.86
CA ASN A 35 -4.37 22.66 -27.45
C ASN A 35 -4.03 21.17 -27.66
N THR A 36 -2.74 20.83 -27.83
CA THR A 36 -2.31 19.43 -27.89
C THR A 36 -2.57 18.73 -26.55
N PHE A 37 -2.36 19.43 -25.43
CA PHE A 37 -2.72 18.95 -24.10
C PHE A 37 -4.24 18.86 -23.92
N ASP A 38 -4.99 19.90 -24.33
CA ASP A 38 -6.47 19.89 -24.30
C ASP A 38 -7.02 18.64 -25.00
N TYR A 39 -6.58 18.40 -26.23
CA TYR A 39 -6.98 17.22 -26.99
C TYR A 39 -6.61 15.92 -26.27
N SER A 40 -5.36 15.78 -25.84
CA SER A 40 -4.85 14.54 -25.25
C SER A 40 -5.57 14.19 -23.95
N TRP A 41 -5.79 15.17 -23.08
CA TRP A 41 -6.48 14.96 -21.81
C TRP A 41 -7.98 14.73 -21.97
N ARG A 42 -8.61 15.30 -23.02
CA ARG A 42 -9.97 14.90 -23.42
C ARG A 42 -10.07 13.44 -23.81
N GLN A 43 -9.06 12.90 -24.51
CA GLN A 43 -9.05 11.47 -24.83
C GLN A 43 -8.85 10.62 -23.58
N LEU A 44 -7.96 11.04 -22.67
CA LEU A 44 -7.72 10.36 -21.41
C LEU A 44 -8.98 10.30 -20.52
N LEU A 45 -9.77 11.38 -20.50
CA LEU A 45 -11.00 11.51 -19.72
C LEU A 45 -12.28 11.18 -20.52
N ASP A 46 -12.17 10.67 -21.75
CA ASP A 46 -13.34 10.46 -22.63
C ASP A 46 -14.31 9.43 -21.99
N PRO A 47 -15.58 9.81 -21.76
CA PRO A 47 -16.55 8.91 -21.12
C PRO A 47 -16.97 7.72 -21.99
N ASP A 48 -16.67 7.73 -23.30
CA ASP A 48 -16.85 6.55 -24.16
C ASP A 48 -15.71 5.53 -23.97
N GLN A 49 -14.51 6.02 -23.60
CA GLN A 49 -13.31 5.20 -23.48
C GLN A 49 -13.18 4.54 -22.12
N LEU A 50 -13.64 5.21 -21.04
CA LEU A 50 -13.51 4.75 -19.65
C LEU A 50 -12.07 4.29 -19.34
N ASN A 51 -11.09 5.10 -19.72
CA ASN A 51 -9.69 4.76 -19.56
C ASN A 51 -9.36 4.53 -18.08
N VAL A 52 -8.84 3.36 -17.74
CA VAL A 52 -8.46 3.01 -16.36
C VAL A 52 -7.40 3.93 -15.77
N ARG A 53 -6.63 4.64 -16.63
CA ARG A 53 -5.63 5.62 -16.24
C ARG A 53 -6.19 7.04 -16.10
N ALA A 54 -7.48 7.26 -16.31
CA ALA A 54 -8.14 8.54 -16.05
C ALA A 54 -7.99 8.98 -14.58
N SER A 55 -7.85 8.02 -13.65
CA SER A 55 -7.55 8.25 -12.23
C SER A 55 -6.33 9.15 -11.99
N ASN A 56 -5.37 9.21 -12.93
CA ASN A 56 -4.24 10.14 -12.84
C ASN A 56 -4.64 11.63 -12.90
N LEU A 57 -5.83 11.94 -13.43
CA LEU A 57 -6.40 13.29 -13.48
C LEU A 57 -7.64 13.46 -12.59
N CYS A 58 -8.02 12.44 -11.83
CA CYS A 58 -9.22 12.42 -10.99
C CYS A 58 -8.89 12.31 -9.50
N ASP A 59 -7.95 11.43 -9.15
CA ASP A 59 -7.74 11.01 -7.77
C ASP A 59 -6.88 12.01 -6.98
N SER A 60 -7.18 12.13 -5.69
CA SER A 60 -6.41 12.93 -4.71
C SER A 60 -4.95 12.49 -4.60
N SER A 61 -4.65 11.23 -4.93
CA SER A 61 -3.27 10.71 -4.97
C SER A 61 -2.51 11.03 -6.27
N ASN A 62 -3.15 11.72 -7.23
CA ASN A 62 -2.55 12.21 -8.48
C ASN A 62 -2.89 13.70 -8.71
N LEU A 63 -3.28 14.14 -9.92
CA LEU A 63 -3.74 15.50 -10.18
C LEU A 63 -5.27 15.55 -10.15
N PRO A 64 -5.95 15.83 -9.02
CA PRO A 64 -7.40 15.75 -8.95
C PRO A 64 -8.04 16.98 -9.60
N LEU A 65 -8.18 16.97 -10.93
CA LEU A 65 -8.80 18.08 -11.65
C LEU A 65 -10.27 18.19 -11.25
N VAL A 66 -10.73 19.41 -11.01
CA VAL A 66 -12.15 19.69 -10.73
C VAL A 66 -13.02 19.06 -11.82
N ASN A 67 -14.05 18.30 -11.40
CA ASN A 67 -15.01 17.60 -12.26
C ASN A 67 -14.46 16.57 -13.26
N ALA A 68 -13.17 16.20 -13.24
CA ALA A 68 -12.64 15.21 -14.18
C ALA A 68 -13.23 13.81 -13.98
N GLU A 69 -13.43 13.38 -12.72
CA GLU A 69 -14.05 12.09 -12.43
C GLU A 69 -15.51 12.06 -12.89
N ALA A 70 -16.27 13.10 -12.54
CA ALA A 70 -17.65 13.24 -12.97
C ALA A 70 -17.77 13.26 -14.50
N TYR A 71 -16.87 13.96 -15.19
CA TYR A 71 -16.80 13.97 -16.66
C TYR A 71 -16.53 12.59 -17.25
N THR A 72 -15.57 11.85 -16.70
CA THR A 72 -15.18 10.51 -17.20
C THR A 72 -16.30 9.50 -16.94
N LYS A 73 -16.92 9.55 -15.76
CA LYS A 73 -17.98 8.61 -15.35
C LYS A 73 -19.38 9.04 -15.76
N GLN A 74 -19.56 10.13 -16.52
CA GLN A 74 -20.89 10.67 -16.85
C GLN A 74 -21.77 9.69 -17.66
N LYS A 75 -21.17 8.76 -18.40
CA LYS A 75 -21.91 7.70 -19.13
C LYS A 75 -22.02 6.39 -18.34
N SER A 76 -21.34 6.30 -17.20
CA SER A 76 -21.50 5.20 -16.26
C SER A 76 -22.81 5.32 -15.52
N GLN A 77 -23.25 4.20 -14.95
CA GLN A 77 -24.47 4.14 -14.17
C GLN A 77 -24.35 4.99 -12.90
N LYS A 78 -25.37 5.81 -12.65
CA LYS A 78 -25.58 6.54 -11.41
C LYS A 78 -25.85 5.54 -10.30
N SER A 79 -25.23 5.76 -9.15
CA SER A 79 -25.36 4.89 -7.99
C SER A 79 -25.94 5.69 -6.82
N ASP A 80 -26.62 4.99 -5.92
CA ASP A 80 -27.11 5.54 -4.65
C ASP A 80 -25.98 5.65 -3.62
N ASP A 81 -26.33 6.05 -2.39
CA ASP A 81 -25.37 6.25 -1.29
C ASP A 81 -24.68 4.95 -0.84
N PHE A 82 -25.18 3.78 -1.27
CA PHE A 82 -24.57 2.47 -1.02
C PHE A 82 -23.78 1.96 -2.23
N ASN A 83 -23.53 2.82 -3.21
CA ASN A 83 -22.83 2.51 -4.45
C ASN A 83 -23.57 1.46 -5.29
N GLU A 84 -24.90 1.39 -5.16
CA GLU A 84 -25.75 0.48 -5.92
C GLU A 84 -26.46 1.22 -7.09
N PRO A 85 -26.60 0.58 -8.27
CA PRO A 85 -27.30 1.05 -9.46
C PRO A 85 -28.68 1.73 -9.28
N ILE A 86 -28.84 2.99 -9.69
CA ILE A 86 -30.18 3.62 -9.81
C ILE A 86 -30.79 3.34 -11.20
N TRP A 87 -32.08 3.01 -11.21
CA TRP A 87 -32.84 2.67 -12.44
C TRP A 87 -34.05 3.57 -12.63
N ASP A 88 -34.34 3.93 -13.88
CA ASP A 88 -35.55 4.64 -14.31
C ASP A 88 -36.60 3.61 -14.75
N ALA A 89 -37.74 3.60 -14.06
CA ALA A 89 -38.89 2.75 -14.36
C ALA A 89 -40.02 3.49 -15.10
N GLY A 90 -39.74 4.67 -15.67
CA GLY A 90 -40.70 5.49 -16.40
C GLY A 90 -41.78 6.05 -15.48
N ASP A 91 -43.05 5.80 -15.81
CA ASP A 91 -44.21 6.30 -15.05
C ASP A 91 -44.26 5.80 -13.59
N LYS A 92 -43.43 4.80 -13.25
CA LYS A 92 -43.33 4.23 -11.90
C LYS A 92 -42.20 4.81 -11.05
N GLY A 93 -41.53 5.85 -11.53
CA GLY A 93 -40.49 6.58 -10.80
C GLY A 93 -39.11 5.92 -10.89
N THR A 94 -38.26 6.20 -9.90
CA THR A 94 -36.91 5.65 -9.81
C THR A 94 -36.85 4.45 -8.88
N ILE A 95 -35.94 3.50 -9.17
CA ILE A 95 -35.67 2.35 -8.32
C ILE A 95 -34.24 2.50 -7.80
N GLU A 96 -34.13 2.66 -6.49
CA GLU A 96 -32.86 2.63 -5.75
C GLU A 96 -32.68 1.24 -5.14
N THR A 97 -31.62 0.54 -5.54
CA THR A 97 -31.34 -0.84 -5.11
C THR A 97 -31.04 -0.97 -3.63
N ALA A 98 -30.50 0.06 -2.98
CA ALA A 98 -30.29 0.06 -1.53
C ALA A 98 -31.59 -0.06 -0.71
N ASN A 99 -32.73 0.33 -1.27
CA ASN A 99 -34.04 0.23 -0.61
C ASN A 99 -34.65 -1.19 -0.71
N ALA A 100 -33.90 -2.16 -1.24
CA ALA A 100 -34.36 -3.51 -1.51
C ALA A 100 -33.48 -4.54 -0.81
N PHE A 101 -33.69 -4.75 0.49
CA PHE A 101 -33.20 -5.95 1.16
C PHE A 101 -34.35 -6.60 1.92
N ALA A 102 -35.08 -7.47 1.23
CA ALA A 102 -35.97 -8.45 1.85
C ALA A 102 -35.23 -9.79 1.92
N PHE A 103 -35.17 -10.39 3.11
CA PHE A 103 -34.70 -11.76 3.29
C PHE A 103 -35.93 -12.65 3.52
N GLU A 104 -35.98 -13.82 2.86
CA GLU A 104 -36.92 -14.89 3.23
C GLU A 104 -36.22 -15.78 4.28
N ASP A 105 -36.84 -15.90 5.45
CA ASP A 105 -36.53 -16.94 6.44
C ASP A 105 -37.83 -17.71 6.74
N ASP A 106 -37.84 -19.02 6.46
CA ASP A 106 -38.90 -19.98 6.81
C ASP A 106 -40.36 -19.51 6.64
N GLY A 107 -40.65 -18.73 5.59
CA GLY A 107 -42.01 -18.32 5.21
C GLY A 107 -42.48 -16.97 5.73
N ASP A 108 -41.63 -16.20 6.40
CA ASP A 108 -41.89 -14.82 6.81
C ASP A 108 -41.09 -13.81 5.96
N ASP A 109 -41.79 -12.81 5.40
CA ASP A 109 -41.17 -11.70 4.66
C ASP A 109 -40.77 -10.57 5.63
N PHE A 110 -39.48 -10.26 5.75
CA PHE A 110 -39.00 -9.07 6.46
C PHE A 110 -38.83 -7.90 5.47
N PHE A 111 -39.32 -6.71 5.84
CA PHE A 111 -39.16 -5.49 5.04
C PHE A 111 -38.24 -4.49 5.73
N HIS A 112 -37.42 -3.81 4.92
CA HIS A 112 -36.66 -2.62 5.28
C HIS A 112 -37.22 -1.41 4.54
N ALA A 113 -37.35 -0.28 5.21
CA ALA A 113 -37.54 1.01 4.55
C ALA A 113 -36.66 2.08 5.20
N ASN A 114 -36.04 2.94 4.38
CA ASN A 114 -35.46 4.19 4.82
C ASN A 114 -36.55 5.26 4.82
N VAL A 115 -36.87 5.81 5.99
CA VAL A 115 -37.78 6.96 6.13
C VAL A 115 -36.99 8.06 6.86
N ASP A 116 -36.73 9.17 6.17
CA ASP A 116 -36.05 10.35 6.73
C ASP A 116 -34.70 10.06 7.42
N GLY A 117 -33.92 9.10 6.91
CA GLY A 117 -32.60 8.74 7.44
C GLY A 117 -32.63 7.76 8.62
N TYR A 118 -33.76 7.09 8.85
CA TYR A 118 -33.93 6.05 9.87
C TYR A 118 -34.16 4.68 9.22
N PHE A 119 -33.53 3.64 9.78
CA PHE A 119 -33.77 2.26 9.39
C PHE A 119 -34.94 1.69 10.19
N VAL A 120 -36.01 1.29 9.51
CA VAL A 120 -37.18 0.66 10.13
C VAL A 120 -37.26 -0.81 9.73
N TYR A 121 -37.34 -1.70 10.74
CA TYR A 121 -37.55 -3.13 10.56
C TYR A 121 -39.03 -3.46 10.72
N TYR A 122 -39.63 -4.18 9.77
CA TYR A 122 -41.04 -4.57 9.82
C TYR A 122 -41.22 -6.08 10.01
N TYR A 123 -42.18 -6.44 10.86
CA TYR A 123 -42.77 -7.77 10.95
C TYR A 123 -44.20 -7.71 10.39
N PRO A 124 -44.57 -8.50 9.35
CA PRO A 124 -45.96 -8.58 8.93
C PRO A 124 -46.72 -9.51 9.89
N SER A 125 -47.23 -8.97 10.99
CA SER A 125 -48.24 -9.71 11.76
C SER A 125 -49.57 -9.68 11.01
N GLU A 126 -49.86 -10.78 10.33
CA GLU A 126 -51.12 -11.13 9.67
C GLU A 126 -51.51 -10.34 8.40
N ALA A 127 -51.85 -11.11 7.37
CA ALA A 127 -52.29 -10.65 6.08
C ALA A 127 -53.51 -9.72 6.19
N GLY A 128 -53.29 -8.43 5.93
CA GLY A 128 -54.33 -7.49 5.51
C GLY A 128 -54.81 -6.52 6.59
N THR A 129 -54.05 -5.46 6.84
CA THR A 129 -54.50 -4.05 6.91
C THR A 129 -53.34 -3.17 7.40
N PHE A 130 -52.94 -2.17 6.60
CA PHE A 130 -52.03 -1.09 7.02
C PHE A 130 -52.73 -0.17 8.04
N GLY A 131 -52.77 -0.55 9.33
CA GLY A 131 -53.58 0.19 10.32
C GLY A 131 -53.24 0.01 11.81
N GLY A 132 -52.00 -0.31 12.18
CA GLY A 132 -51.54 -0.39 13.58
C GLY A 132 -50.53 0.72 13.95
N ASN A 133 -50.49 1.13 15.23
CA ASN A 133 -49.58 2.15 15.76
C ASN A 133 -48.10 1.77 15.56
N TRP A 134 -47.30 2.74 15.12
CA TRP A 134 -45.90 2.60 14.71
C TRP A 134 -44.95 3.06 15.83
N ASP A 135 -43.93 2.27 16.17
CA ASP A 135 -42.85 2.68 17.07
C ASP A 135 -41.49 2.69 16.35
N LEU A 136 -40.70 3.73 16.60
CA LEU A 136 -39.44 4.07 15.92
C LEU A 136 -38.25 3.50 16.72
N LEU A 137 -37.46 2.62 16.11
CA LEU A 137 -36.25 2.04 16.71
C LEU A 137 -35.01 2.70 16.09
N TYR A 138 -34.44 3.69 16.79
CA TYR A 138 -33.12 4.37 16.62
C TYR A 138 -33.04 5.84 16.16
N GLY A 139 -31.92 6.48 16.58
CA GLY A 139 -31.54 7.89 16.48
C GLY A 139 -30.31 8.16 15.58
N LYS A 140 -30.10 9.43 15.23
CA LYS A 140 -29.36 9.99 14.08
C LYS A 140 -27.81 9.84 14.01
N ASP A 141 -27.16 9.10 14.90
CA ASP A 141 -25.69 9.18 15.01
C ASP A 141 -24.99 7.93 14.46
N GLY A 142 -24.41 8.07 13.26
CA GLY A 142 -23.61 7.04 12.60
C GLY A 142 -22.36 6.68 13.40
N GLY A 143 -22.22 5.38 13.71
CA GLY A 143 -21.01 4.84 14.32
C GLY A 143 -21.01 3.31 14.35
N GLY A 144 -20.16 2.72 13.51
CA GLY A 144 -19.50 1.42 13.77
C GLY A 144 -20.31 0.14 13.49
N TYR A 145 -19.71 -0.74 12.68
CA TYR A 145 -20.06 -2.16 12.59
C TYR A 145 -19.93 -2.82 13.99
N GLY A 146 -21.05 -2.99 14.69
CA GLY A 146 -21.16 -3.68 15.97
C GLY A 146 -22.32 -4.67 15.94
N GLY A 147 -22.10 -5.87 16.49
CA GLY A 147 -23.02 -7.01 16.39
C GLY A 147 -24.42 -6.77 16.96
N TRP A 148 -25.40 -7.39 16.31
CA TRP A 148 -26.84 -7.23 16.52
C TRP A 148 -27.35 -8.00 17.76
N VAL A 149 -28.10 -7.32 18.64
CA VAL A 149 -28.96 -7.96 19.65
C VAL A 149 -30.29 -7.22 19.70
N LEU A 150 -31.40 -7.93 19.49
CA LEU A 150 -32.76 -7.41 19.69
C LEU A 150 -33.03 -7.22 21.18
N GLN A 151 -33.35 -6.00 21.60
CA GLN A 151 -33.85 -5.66 22.94
C GLN A 151 -35.26 -5.08 22.81
N ASP A 152 -36.12 -5.33 23.80
CA ASP A 152 -37.38 -4.60 23.93
C ASP A 152 -37.15 -3.19 24.53
N ALA A 153 -38.22 -2.39 24.60
CA ALA A 153 -38.19 -0.97 24.95
C ALA A 153 -37.62 -0.66 26.36
N ASP A 154 -37.43 -1.67 27.21
CA ASP A 154 -36.87 -1.55 28.57
C ASP A 154 -35.45 -2.13 28.69
N GLY A 155 -34.83 -2.57 27.58
CA GLY A 155 -33.44 -3.02 27.54
C GLY A 155 -33.20 -4.44 28.08
N VAL A 156 -34.23 -5.30 28.11
CA VAL A 156 -34.14 -6.67 28.60
C VAL A 156 -34.13 -7.66 27.42
N PRO A 157 -33.25 -8.70 27.42
CA PRO A 157 -33.30 -9.76 26.41
C PRO A 157 -34.65 -10.49 26.44
N THR A 158 -35.33 -10.57 25.31
CA THR A 158 -36.73 -11.01 25.20
C THR A 158 -36.96 -12.48 25.56
N VAL A 159 -37.99 -12.70 26.36
CA VAL A 159 -38.65 -14.00 26.61
C VAL A 159 -39.88 -14.04 25.71
N LEU A 160 -40.20 -15.17 25.09
CA LEU A 160 -41.42 -15.32 24.28
C LEU A 160 -42.69 -15.15 25.15
N PRO A 161 -43.86 -14.82 24.57
CA PRO A 161 -45.10 -14.59 25.32
C PRO A 161 -45.58 -15.75 26.20
N ASP A 162 -45.08 -16.97 25.96
CA ASP A 162 -45.35 -18.18 26.74
C ASP A 162 -44.36 -18.42 27.90
N GLY A 163 -43.39 -17.51 28.10
CA GLY A 163 -42.40 -17.57 29.16
C GLY A 163 -41.15 -18.39 28.82
N THR A 164 -40.98 -18.84 27.58
CA THR A 164 -39.77 -19.56 27.15
C THR A 164 -38.65 -18.62 26.67
N PRO A 165 -37.36 -18.92 26.93
CA PRO A 165 -36.24 -18.13 26.42
C PRO A 165 -36.20 -18.14 24.89
N ASN A 166 -35.93 -16.99 24.26
CA ASN A 166 -35.75 -16.90 22.81
C ASN A 166 -34.57 -17.80 22.36
N PRO A 167 -34.79 -18.83 21.53
CA PRO A 167 -33.74 -19.76 21.11
C PRO A 167 -32.65 -19.12 20.24
N ALA A 168 -32.88 -17.91 19.68
CA ALA A 168 -31.90 -17.18 18.88
C ALA A 168 -30.89 -16.35 19.70
N ALA A 169 -31.01 -16.32 21.04
CA ALA A 169 -30.05 -15.64 21.91
C ALA A 169 -28.73 -16.41 22.01
N GLY A 170 -27.89 -16.30 20.98
CA GLY A 170 -26.54 -16.88 20.96
C GLY A 170 -26.03 -17.35 19.60
N GLU A 171 -26.87 -17.36 18.55
CA GLU A 171 -26.41 -17.73 17.21
C GLU A 171 -26.04 -16.48 16.39
N LYS A 172 -24.82 -16.47 15.83
CA LYS A 172 -24.40 -15.45 14.87
C LYS A 172 -25.33 -15.54 13.65
N ALA A 173 -25.95 -14.42 13.25
CA ALA A 173 -26.65 -14.33 11.98
C ALA A 173 -25.71 -14.82 10.85
N LYS A 174 -26.07 -15.90 10.18
CA LYS A 174 -25.35 -16.39 9.01
C LYS A 174 -25.76 -15.54 7.82
N TYR A 175 -24.78 -14.95 7.13
CA TYR A 175 -24.99 -14.35 5.81
C TYR A 175 -25.38 -15.45 4.84
N TYR A 176 -26.64 -15.48 4.40
CA TYR A 176 -27.06 -16.33 3.29
C TYR A 176 -26.70 -15.65 1.97
N GLN A 177 -25.59 -16.06 1.36
CA GLN A 177 -25.36 -15.84 -0.07
C GLN A 177 -26.37 -16.70 -0.85
N GLY A 178 -27.47 -16.10 -1.32
CA GLY A 178 -28.39 -16.80 -2.23
C GLY A 178 -29.76 -16.16 -2.47
N ALA A 179 -30.25 -15.29 -1.57
CA ALA A 179 -31.54 -14.62 -1.78
C ALA A 179 -31.35 -13.36 -2.64
N LYS A 180 -32.12 -13.26 -3.75
CA LYS A 180 -32.12 -12.06 -4.60
C LYS A 180 -33.00 -10.99 -3.95
N PRO A 181 -32.55 -9.73 -3.86
CA PRO A 181 -33.36 -8.66 -3.27
C PRO A 181 -34.69 -8.48 -4.03
N LYS A 182 -35.80 -8.35 -3.29
CA LYS A 182 -37.09 -7.91 -3.85
C LYS A 182 -37.05 -6.38 -4.00
N LEU A 183 -36.97 -5.89 -5.24
CA LEU A 183 -37.02 -4.46 -5.57
C LEU A 183 -38.47 -3.95 -5.52
N PHE A 184 -38.68 -2.69 -5.16
CA PHE A 184 -40.01 -2.05 -5.13
C PHE A 184 -40.02 -0.75 -5.96
N TYR A 185 -41.14 -0.47 -6.61
CA TYR A 185 -41.42 0.85 -7.20
C TYR A 185 -41.80 1.84 -6.09
N GLU A 186 -41.80 3.15 -6.38
CA GLU A 186 -42.20 4.19 -5.41
C GLU A 186 -43.65 4.01 -4.90
N ASP A 187 -44.51 3.35 -5.67
CA ASP A 187 -45.89 3.03 -5.29
C ASP A 187 -46.03 1.77 -4.39
N GLY A 188 -44.89 1.15 -4.02
CA GLY A 188 -44.83 -0.03 -3.16
C GLY A 188 -45.07 -1.36 -3.88
N THR A 189 -45.24 -1.37 -5.21
CA THR A 189 -45.40 -2.61 -5.97
C THR A 189 -44.05 -3.30 -6.23
N VAL A 190 -44.03 -4.65 -6.24
CA VAL A 190 -42.81 -5.43 -6.46
C VAL A 190 -42.33 -5.27 -7.91
N VAL A 191 -41.04 -4.96 -8.07
CA VAL A 191 -40.35 -4.88 -9.36
C VAL A 191 -39.88 -6.28 -9.76
N PRO A 192 -40.26 -6.76 -10.95
CA PRO A 192 -39.71 -8.00 -11.47
C PRO A 192 -38.19 -7.86 -11.70
N VAL A 193 -37.39 -8.84 -11.28
CA VAL A 193 -35.92 -8.84 -11.45
C VAL A 193 -35.46 -9.90 -12.43
N GLY A 194 -34.43 -9.56 -13.20
CA GLY A 194 -33.77 -10.47 -14.14
C GLY A 194 -32.84 -11.47 -13.45
N GLU A 195 -32.19 -12.32 -14.24
CA GLU A 195 -31.27 -13.35 -13.72
C GLU A 195 -30.12 -12.77 -12.88
N LYS A 196 -29.66 -11.56 -13.18
CA LYS A 196 -28.57 -10.87 -12.47
C LYS A 196 -29.08 -9.85 -11.44
N GLY A 197 -30.36 -9.90 -11.05
CA GLY A 197 -30.94 -9.00 -10.04
C GLY A 197 -31.32 -7.61 -10.53
N GLN A 198 -31.13 -7.30 -11.82
CA GLN A 198 -31.51 -6.02 -12.40
C GLN A 198 -33.03 -5.91 -12.61
N PRO A 199 -33.65 -4.74 -12.37
CA PRO A 199 -35.09 -4.54 -12.58
C PRO A 199 -35.47 -4.68 -14.07
N VAL A 200 -36.46 -5.53 -14.34
CA VAL A 200 -36.97 -5.81 -15.68
C VAL A 200 -37.79 -4.62 -16.17
N GLY A 201 -37.45 -4.11 -17.35
CA GLY A 201 -38.17 -3.00 -17.98
C GLY A 201 -37.76 -1.61 -17.49
N ALA A 202 -36.79 -1.52 -16.58
CA ALA A 202 -36.17 -0.27 -16.16
C ALA A 202 -34.83 -0.07 -16.88
N THR A 203 -34.43 1.19 -17.06
CA THR A 203 -33.15 1.56 -17.69
C THR A 203 -32.20 2.20 -16.69
N ALA A 204 -30.93 1.82 -16.73
CA ALA A 204 -29.91 2.44 -15.88
C ALA A 204 -29.86 3.95 -16.11
N ILE A 205 -29.91 4.73 -15.03
CA ILE A 205 -29.78 6.18 -15.10
C ILE A 205 -28.29 6.50 -15.20
N PRO A 206 -27.83 7.24 -16.23
CA PRO A 206 -26.44 7.69 -16.28
C PRO A 206 -26.18 8.80 -15.25
N ASN A 207 -24.91 8.99 -14.89
CA ASN A 207 -24.50 10.14 -14.10
C ASN A 207 -24.82 11.48 -14.82
N ASP A 208 -24.95 12.55 -14.04
CA ASP A 208 -25.29 13.86 -14.59
C ASP A 208 -24.18 14.34 -15.56
N PRO A 209 -24.53 14.82 -16.76
CA PRO A 209 -23.54 15.15 -17.77
C PRO A 209 -22.74 16.39 -17.36
N VAL A 210 -21.42 16.30 -17.51
CA VAL A 210 -20.47 17.38 -17.27
C VAL A 210 -19.89 17.83 -18.60
N SER A 211 -19.96 19.13 -18.89
CA SER A 211 -19.31 19.69 -20.07
C SER A 211 -17.82 19.94 -19.81
N TRP A 212 -16.99 19.83 -20.84
CA TRP A 212 -15.53 19.95 -20.68
C TRP A 212 -15.09 21.31 -20.11
N ASP A 213 -15.81 22.39 -20.38
CA ASP A 213 -15.51 23.71 -19.82
C ASP A 213 -15.67 23.79 -18.29
N LYS A 214 -16.27 22.76 -17.68
CA LYS A 214 -16.36 22.59 -16.22
C LYS A 214 -15.26 21.71 -15.65
N VAL A 215 -14.53 20.98 -16.49
CA VAL A 215 -13.33 20.25 -16.07
C VAL A 215 -12.23 21.25 -15.75
N GLY A 216 -11.43 20.99 -14.72
CA GLY A 216 -10.34 21.84 -14.24
C GLY A 216 -9.15 21.95 -15.20
N PHE A 217 -9.38 22.09 -16.51
CA PHE A 217 -8.38 22.32 -17.53
C PHE A 217 -8.80 23.47 -18.43
N LYS A 218 -7.90 24.43 -18.65
CA LYS A 218 -8.19 25.62 -19.46
C LYS A 218 -6.96 26.07 -20.25
N VAL A 219 -7.09 26.18 -21.56
CA VAL A 219 -6.09 26.87 -22.39
C VAL A 219 -6.16 28.38 -22.14
N THR A 220 -5.06 28.96 -21.63
CA THR A 220 -4.96 30.41 -21.33
C THR A 220 -4.12 31.17 -22.37
N GLY A 221 -3.42 30.45 -23.25
CA GLY A 221 -2.72 30.99 -24.41
C GLY A 221 -2.16 29.87 -25.28
N THR A 222 -1.58 30.19 -26.44
CA THR A 222 -1.06 29.15 -27.37
C THR A 222 -0.10 28.18 -26.68
N HIS A 223 0.79 28.68 -25.82
CA HIS A 223 1.77 27.88 -25.07
C HIS A 223 1.51 27.96 -23.57
N LYS A 224 0.26 28.17 -23.16
CA LYS A 224 -0.12 28.27 -21.75
C LYS A 224 -1.44 27.58 -21.48
N PHE A 225 -1.48 26.78 -20.43
CA PHE A 225 -2.72 26.24 -19.91
C PHE A 225 -2.72 26.33 -18.39
N GLN A 226 -3.91 26.34 -17.83
CA GLN A 226 -4.17 26.36 -16.40
C GLN A 226 -4.89 25.06 -16.03
N ILE A 227 -4.53 24.53 -14.86
CA ILE A 227 -5.26 23.45 -14.21
C ILE A 227 -5.86 23.95 -12.90
N THR A 228 -7.02 23.40 -12.54
CA THR A 228 -7.74 23.68 -11.29
C THR A 228 -8.00 22.36 -10.58
N LEU A 229 -7.50 22.25 -9.35
CA LEU A 229 -7.53 21.04 -8.54
C LEU A 229 -8.66 21.12 -7.51
N THR A 230 -9.20 19.98 -7.09
CA THR A 230 -10.20 19.89 -6.01
C THR A 230 -9.60 20.13 -4.62
N GLU A 231 -8.27 19.98 -4.49
CA GLU A 231 -7.53 20.14 -3.24
C GLU A 231 -6.13 20.73 -3.48
N PRO A 232 -5.55 21.43 -2.49
CA PRO A 232 -4.20 21.98 -2.57
C PRO A 232 -3.13 20.94 -2.87
N LYS A 233 -2.23 21.24 -3.81
CA LYS A 233 -0.97 20.52 -4.04
C LYS A 233 0.19 21.50 -4.03
N ASP A 234 1.40 21.05 -3.75
CA ASP A 234 2.61 21.88 -3.92
C ASP A 234 3.19 21.76 -5.35
N ALA A 235 4.15 22.64 -5.66
CA ALA A 235 4.79 22.68 -6.97
C ALA A 235 5.59 21.40 -7.28
N TRP A 236 6.19 20.77 -6.27
CA TRP A 236 6.96 19.53 -6.44
C TRP A 236 6.05 18.40 -6.91
N TYR A 237 4.91 18.27 -6.26
CA TYR A 237 3.91 17.28 -6.54
C TYR A 237 3.27 17.49 -7.92
N VAL A 238 2.87 18.72 -8.26
CA VAL A 238 2.34 19.04 -9.60
C VAL A 238 3.35 18.68 -10.69
N LYS A 239 4.64 19.02 -10.49
CA LYS A 239 5.70 18.61 -11.42
C LYS A 239 5.82 17.10 -11.52
N GLY A 240 5.85 16.40 -10.38
CA GLY A 240 5.92 14.95 -10.31
C GLY A 240 4.87 14.28 -11.20
N GLN A 241 3.62 14.73 -11.09
CA GLN A 241 2.51 14.17 -11.85
C GLN A 241 2.53 14.53 -13.34
N LEU A 242 3.03 15.72 -13.70
CA LEU A 242 3.19 16.15 -15.09
C LEU A 242 4.42 15.52 -15.80
N MET A 243 5.32 14.86 -15.07
CA MET A 243 6.42 14.08 -15.64
C MET A 243 6.00 12.67 -16.08
N SER A 244 4.80 12.21 -15.69
CA SER A 244 4.30 10.89 -16.06
C SER A 244 4.04 10.78 -17.56
N GLY A 245 4.38 9.63 -18.15
CA GLY A 245 4.00 9.32 -19.53
C GLY A 245 2.49 9.30 -19.76
N ILE A 246 1.70 9.10 -18.70
CA ILE A 246 0.23 9.07 -18.75
C ILE A 246 -0.36 10.46 -19.01
N THR A 247 0.24 11.51 -18.43
CA THR A 247 -0.20 12.90 -18.61
C THR A 247 0.43 13.57 -19.84
N GLY A 248 1.19 12.79 -20.63
CA GLY A 248 1.80 13.22 -21.89
C GLY A 248 0.78 13.46 -23.01
N VAL A 249 1.30 13.88 -24.18
CA VAL A 249 0.48 14.22 -25.34
C VAL A 249 0.46 13.10 -26.39
N VAL A 250 -0.64 13.00 -27.13
CA VAL A 250 -0.77 12.13 -28.30
C VAL A 250 -0.80 12.95 -29.58
N HIS A 251 -0.37 12.34 -30.70
CA HIS A 251 -0.45 12.97 -32.00
C HIS A 251 -1.86 12.82 -32.58
N GLU A 252 -2.69 13.86 -32.47
CA GLU A 252 -4.11 13.87 -32.80
C GLU A 252 -4.46 13.14 -34.11
N ALA A 253 -3.86 13.52 -35.24
CA ALA A 253 -4.21 12.92 -36.53
C ALA A 253 -3.94 11.41 -36.59
N LYS A 254 -2.93 10.92 -35.86
CA LYS A 254 -2.54 9.50 -35.85
C LYS A 254 -3.35 8.72 -34.83
N TYR A 255 -3.67 9.36 -33.71
CA TYR A 255 -4.58 8.83 -32.70
C TYR A 255 -5.98 8.64 -33.27
N GLU A 256 -6.54 9.66 -33.94
CA GLU A 256 -7.86 9.56 -34.61
C GLU A 256 -7.87 8.53 -35.74
N ALA A 257 -6.81 8.45 -36.55
CA ALA A 257 -6.73 7.45 -37.62
C ALA A 257 -6.70 6.01 -37.09
N GLY A 258 -6.19 5.80 -35.87
CA GLY A 258 -6.16 4.49 -35.23
C GLY A 258 -7.38 4.13 -34.41
N LYS A 259 -8.25 5.10 -34.11
CA LYS A 259 -9.38 4.95 -33.18
C LYS A 259 -10.47 4.05 -33.76
N SER A 260 -10.95 3.11 -32.96
CA SER A 260 -12.09 2.26 -33.33
C SER A 260 -13.41 3.03 -33.38
N ALA A 261 -14.41 2.49 -34.07
CA ALA A 261 -15.71 3.14 -34.22
C ALA A 261 -16.46 3.32 -32.89
N ASP A 262 -16.29 2.39 -31.94
CA ASP A 262 -16.82 2.49 -30.57
C ASP A 262 -15.93 3.33 -29.64
N LYS A 263 -14.81 3.85 -30.16
CA LYS A 263 -13.76 4.61 -29.49
C LYS A 263 -13.02 3.89 -28.37
N ARG A 264 -13.31 2.64 -28.08
CA ARG A 264 -12.74 1.91 -26.93
C ARG A 264 -11.31 1.41 -27.16
N THR A 265 -10.85 1.41 -28.41
CA THR A 265 -9.50 0.97 -28.76
C THR A 265 -8.88 1.91 -29.79
N THR A 266 -7.55 1.92 -29.85
CA THR A 266 -6.81 2.60 -30.91
C THR A 266 -5.63 1.75 -31.34
N THR A 267 -5.31 1.76 -32.64
CA THR A 267 -4.06 1.18 -33.15
C THR A 267 -2.86 2.11 -32.94
N TYR A 268 -3.06 3.35 -32.47
CA TYR A 268 -1.95 4.26 -32.22
C TYR A 268 -1.02 3.71 -31.13
N GLY A 269 0.25 3.53 -31.49
CA GLY A 269 1.25 2.85 -30.66
C GLY A 269 1.48 1.38 -31.01
N THR A 270 0.90 0.87 -32.10
CA THR A 270 1.22 -0.47 -32.64
C THR A 270 2.24 -0.40 -33.77
N ILE A 271 2.72 -1.55 -34.23
CA ILE A 271 3.63 -1.66 -35.39
C ILE A 271 3.06 -1.03 -36.67
N ASP A 272 1.73 -1.14 -36.88
CA ASP A 272 1.05 -0.63 -38.07
C ASP A 272 0.70 0.87 -37.97
N ASN A 273 0.64 1.42 -36.76
CA ASN A 273 0.41 2.83 -36.50
C ASN A 273 1.30 3.32 -35.35
N PRO A 274 2.63 3.41 -35.57
CA PRO A 274 3.60 3.67 -34.51
C PRO A 274 3.45 5.07 -33.94
N LEU A 275 3.94 5.23 -32.70
CA LEU A 275 3.94 6.53 -32.01
C LEU A 275 4.69 7.57 -32.84
N VAL A 276 4.10 8.77 -32.94
CA VAL A 276 4.82 9.94 -33.41
C VAL A 276 5.53 10.54 -32.21
N SER A 277 6.84 10.32 -32.11
CA SER A 277 7.64 10.73 -30.97
C SER A 277 7.67 12.26 -30.80
N TYR A 278 7.67 12.70 -29.55
CA TYR A 278 8.05 14.05 -29.12
C TYR A 278 9.26 14.01 -28.17
N GLY A 279 9.87 12.84 -27.99
CA GLY A 279 11.05 12.64 -27.17
C GLY A 279 12.36 12.78 -27.96
N ALA A 280 13.47 12.41 -27.31
CA ALA A 280 14.81 12.54 -27.85
C ALA A 280 15.13 11.59 -29.01
N TYR A 281 14.36 10.50 -29.17
CA TYR A 281 14.54 9.49 -30.22
C TYR A 281 13.22 9.13 -30.89
N ASN A 282 13.30 8.77 -32.17
CA ASN A 282 12.22 8.28 -33.01
C ASN A 282 12.37 6.78 -33.17
N LEU A 283 11.28 6.02 -33.04
CA LEU A 283 11.25 4.62 -33.42
C LEU A 283 11.15 4.54 -34.95
N ILE A 284 12.22 4.10 -35.63
CA ILE A 284 12.30 4.03 -37.10
C ILE A 284 12.15 2.61 -37.64
N GLU A 285 12.29 1.59 -36.79
CA GLU A 285 12.03 0.19 -37.13
C GLU A 285 11.53 -0.57 -35.90
N TRP A 286 10.48 -1.36 -36.07
CA TRP A 286 9.96 -2.28 -35.07
C TRP A 286 9.76 -3.63 -35.76
N GLN A 287 10.56 -4.62 -35.38
CA GLN A 287 10.35 -6.01 -35.76
C GLN A 287 9.92 -6.79 -34.51
N ASP A 288 8.67 -7.24 -34.51
CA ASP A 288 8.09 -7.91 -33.35
C ASP A 288 8.91 -9.12 -32.90
N GLY A 289 9.20 -9.20 -31.60
CA GLY A 289 10.05 -10.24 -31.00
C GLY A 289 11.51 -10.27 -31.46
N VAL A 290 11.96 -9.33 -32.30
CA VAL A 290 13.31 -9.36 -32.91
C VAL A 290 14.12 -8.11 -32.56
N LEU A 291 13.66 -6.91 -32.93
CA LEU A 291 14.43 -5.68 -32.70
C LEU A 291 13.58 -4.41 -32.69
N TYR A 292 14.11 -3.39 -32.02
CA TYR A 292 13.70 -1.99 -32.16
C TYR A 292 14.90 -1.15 -32.62
N LEU A 293 14.71 -0.31 -33.62
CA LEU A 293 15.71 0.65 -34.07
C LEU A 293 15.21 2.07 -33.83
N PHE A 294 16.00 2.83 -33.07
CA PHE A 294 15.75 4.22 -32.80
C PHE A 294 16.78 5.10 -33.48
N GLU A 295 16.36 6.28 -33.92
CA GLU A 295 17.23 7.34 -34.44
C GLU A 295 16.98 8.63 -33.66
N ARG A 296 18.03 9.41 -33.40
CA ARG A 296 17.91 10.67 -32.68
C ARG A 296 16.88 11.59 -33.36
N ASN A 297 16.00 12.16 -32.56
CA ASN A 297 15.01 13.11 -33.05
C ASN A 297 15.63 14.51 -33.17
N ASP A 298 16.11 14.86 -34.37
CA ASP A 298 16.68 16.18 -34.66
C ASP A 298 15.68 17.35 -34.52
N LYS A 299 14.37 17.06 -34.35
CA LYS A 299 13.33 18.06 -34.06
C LYS A 299 13.05 18.25 -32.56
N HIS A 300 13.67 17.45 -31.69
CA HIS A 300 13.56 17.63 -30.25
C HIS A 300 14.19 18.96 -29.82
N TYR A 301 13.58 19.67 -28.86
CA TYR A 301 14.06 21.00 -28.43
C TYR A 301 15.50 20.98 -27.88
N ALA A 302 15.94 19.82 -27.34
CA ALA A 302 17.29 19.60 -26.82
C ALA A 302 18.07 18.56 -27.65
N ALA A 303 17.79 18.42 -28.96
CA ALA A 303 18.41 17.41 -29.82
C ALA A 303 19.95 17.40 -29.76
N GLU A 304 20.57 18.57 -29.60
CA GLU A 304 22.04 18.72 -29.55
C GLU A 304 22.67 18.15 -28.26
N GLU A 305 21.90 17.98 -27.19
CA GLU A 305 22.36 17.37 -25.94
C GLU A 305 22.55 15.85 -26.09
N TYR A 306 21.85 15.23 -27.05
CA TYR A 306 21.90 13.79 -27.31
C TYR A 306 22.94 13.46 -28.38
N ARG A 307 24.03 12.82 -27.95
CA ARG A 307 25.19 12.47 -28.81
C ARG A 307 25.01 11.15 -29.57
N ILE A 308 24.23 10.21 -29.04
CA ILE A 308 23.99 8.92 -29.68
C ILE A 308 23.03 9.14 -30.86
N LYS A 309 23.46 8.75 -32.07
CA LYS A 309 22.66 8.95 -33.29
C LYS A 309 21.61 7.87 -33.49
N ARG A 310 21.95 6.63 -33.15
CA ARG A 310 21.07 5.47 -33.30
C ARG A 310 21.22 4.53 -32.12
N ILE A 311 20.11 3.93 -31.72
CA ILE A 311 20.07 2.90 -30.68
C ILE A 311 19.43 1.68 -31.34
N ARG A 312 20.16 0.58 -31.40
CA ARG A 312 19.63 -0.72 -31.79
C ARG A 312 19.38 -1.52 -30.52
N TYR A 313 18.16 -2.02 -30.36
CA TYR A 313 17.78 -2.88 -29.26
C TYR A 313 17.36 -4.24 -29.82
N ASP A 314 18.19 -5.27 -29.62
CA ASP A 314 17.90 -6.64 -30.02
C ASP A 314 17.15 -7.38 -28.89
N VAL A 315 16.05 -8.06 -29.24
CA VAL A 315 15.26 -8.85 -28.28
C VAL A 315 15.86 -10.25 -28.19
N ILE A 316 16.67 -10.49 -27.16
CA ILE A 316 17.34 -11.79 -26.93
C ILE A 316 16.91 -12.31 -25.56
N ALA A 317 16.01 -13.30 -25.56
CA ALA A 317 15.47 -13.87 -24.32
C ALA A 317 16.49 -14.71 -23.54
N ASP A 318 17.39 -15.40 -24.25
CA ASP A 318 18.40 -16.26 -23.64
C ASP A 318 19.65 -15.45 -23.22
N GLN A 319 19.92 -15.40 -21.92
CA GLN A 319 21.04 -14.62 -21.38
C GLN A 319 22.41 -15.13 -21.87
N SER A 320 22.55 -16.44 -22.12
CA SER A 320 23.79 -17.02 -22.66
C SER A 320 24.07 -16.49 -24.06
N ILE A 321 23.04 -16.47 -24.91
CA ILE A 321 23.13 -15.89 -26.25
C ILE A 321 23.47 -14.41 -26.14
N ALA A 322 22.75 -13.63 -25.34
CA ALA A 322 23.00 -12.18 -25.20
C ALA A 322 24.43 -11.88 -24.73
N VAL A 323 24.95 -12.62 -23.75
CA VAL A 323 26.32 -12.47 -23.26
C VAL A 323 27.35 -12.85 -24.33
N ASN A 324 27.11 -13.90 -25.11
CA ASN A 324 27.99 -14.29 -26.21
C ASN A 324 28.01 -13.26 -27.34
N GLU A 325 26.86 -12.64 -27.66
CA GLU A 325 26.75 -11.54 -28.61
C GLU A 325 27.53 -10.30 -28.15
N PHE A 326 27.46 -9.96 -26.85
CA PHE A 326 28.27 -8.92 -26.23
C PHE A 326 29.77 -9.21 -26.31
N LYS A 327 30.20 -10.43 -25.95
CA LYS A 327 31.62 -10.85 -26.07
C LYS A 327 32.12 -10.82 -27.52
N ALA A 328 31.25 -11.08 -28.48
CA ALA A 328 31.56 -10.99 -29.90
C ALA A 328 31.60 -9.54 -30.43
N GLY A 329 31.32 -8.53 -29.59
CA GLY A 329 31.30 -7.12 -29.95
C GLY A 329 30.08 -6.70 -30.76
N ARG A 330 29.01 -7.50 -30.75
CA ARG A 330 27.75 -7.19 -31.46
C ARG A 330 26.75 -6.44 -30.58
N LEU A 331 26.92 -6.46 -29.26
CA LEU A 331 26.19 -5.63 -28.30
C LEU A 331 27.17 -4.72 -27.55
N ASP A 332 26.75 -3.49 -27.29
CA ASP A 332 27.52 -2.52 -26.47
C ASP A 332 27.22 -2.65 -24.97
N ILE A 333 26.04 -3.16 -24.62
CA ILE A 333 25.54 -3.30 -23.24
C ILE A 333 24.81 -4.63 -23.11
N VAL A 334 25.07 -5.36 -22.02
CA VAL A 334 24.33 -6.57 -21.64
C VAL A 334 24.13 -6.60 -20.13
N GLY A 335 22.99 -7.14 -19.68
CA GLY A 335 22.77 -7.43 -18.27
C GLY A 335 23.53 -8.68 -17.84
N ALA A 336 24.34 -8.58 -16.78
CA ALA A 336 25.06 -9.71 -16.19
C ALA A 336 24.54 -10.00 -14.77
N SER A 337 23.96 -11.19 -14.59
CA SER A 337 23.45 -11.71 -13.32
C SER A 337 23.86 -13.18 -13.15
N GLY A 338 23.76 -13.72 -11.93
CA GLY A 338 24.05 -15.12 -11.64
C GLY A 338 25.48 -15.54 -12.04
N GLU A 339 25.62 -16.65 -12.75
CA GLU A 339 26.92 -17.16 -13.22
C GLU A 339 27.65 -16.16 -14.14
N TYR A 340 26.93 -15.39 -14.97
CA TYR A 340 27.56 -14.38 -15.84
C TYR A 340 28.07 -13.18 -15.03
N PHE A 341 27.44 -12.84 -13.91
CA PHE A 341 27.99 -11.82 -13.03
C PHE A 341 29.37 -12.27 -12.48
N LYS A 342 29.53 -13.55 -12.11
CA LYS A 342 30.82 -14.08 -11.62
C LYS A 342 31.94 -13.91 -12.63
N GLU A 343 31.63 -13.99 -13.93
CA GLU A 343 32.58 -13.74 -15.02
C GLU A 343 32.98 -12.26 -15.13
N PHE A 344 32.03 -11.33 -14.98
CA PHE A 344 32.25 -9.90 -15.20
C PHE A 344 32.49 -9.09 -13.91
N LYS A 345 32.43 -9.70 -12.72
CA LYS A 345 32.52 -8.97 -11.43
C LYS A 345 33.78 -8.14 -11.23
N GLU A 346 34.90 -8.57 -11.82
CA GLU A 346 36.18 -7.86 -11.78
C GLU A 346 36.39 -6.93 -13.00
N SER A 347 35.41 -6.84 -13.91
CA SER A 347 35.52 -6.00 -15.10
C SER A 347 35.41 -4.52 -14.72
N PRO A 348 36.33 -3.65 -15.16
CA PRO A 348 36.21 -2.20 -14.95
C PRO A 348 35.03 -1.58 -15.72
N GLN A 349 34.44 -2.31 -16.67
CA GLN A 349 33.27 -1.90 -17.44
C GLN A 349 31.96 -2.23 -16.75
N LEU A 350 31.98 -3.10 -15.73
CA LEU A 350 30.80 -3.42 -14.95
C LEU A 350 30.28 -2.16 -14.26
N LYS A 351 29.00 -1.85 -14.48
CA LYS A 351 28.27 -0.80 -13.78
C LYS A 351 27.16 -1.45 -12.97
N LEU A 352 27.16 -1.19 -11.68
CA LEU A 352 26.12 -1.63 -10.75
C LEU A 352 25.28 -0.41 -10.39
N THR A 353 23.97 -0.54 -10.51
CA THR A 353 23.03 0.48 -10.06
C THR A 353 22.21 -0.09 -8.92
N PRO A 354 22.25 0.54 -7.73
CA PRO A 354 21.38 0.14 -6.63
C PRO A 354 19.90 0.22 -7.06
N SER A 355 19.11 -0.74 -6.59
CA SER A 355 17.68 -0.82 -6.89
C SER A 355 16.86 -0.70 -5.61
N THR A 356 15.68 -0.09 -5.69
CA THR A 356 14.66 -0.13 -4.62
C THR A 356 13.91 -1.45 -4.58
N VAL A 357 14.09 -2.33 -5.56
CA VAL A 357 13.40 -3.61 -5.55
C VAL A 357 13.94 -4.47 -4.40
N PHE A 358 13.08 -4.79 -3.45
CA PHE A 358 13.35 -5.80 -2.43
C PHE A 358 12.62 -7.09 -2.81
N PHE A 359 13.27 -8.23 -2.60
CA PHE A 359 12.68 -9.54 -2.85
C PHE A 359 12.46 -10.27 -1.53
N ARG A 360 11.34 -10.98 -1.44
CA ARG A 360 10.98 -11.76 -0.25
C ARG A 360 10.25 -13.04 -0.63
N PHE A 361 10.22 -13.97 0.31
CA PHE A 361 9.26 -15.06 0.32
C PHE A 361 7.96 -14.53 0.94
N ALA A 362 6.88 -14.65 0.20
CA ALA A 362 5.54 -14.28 0.63
C ALA A 362 4.73 -15.54 0.93
N PHE A 363 3.84 -15.46 1.91
CA PHE A 363 3.00 -16.57 2.38
C PHE A 363 1.53 -16.25 2.19
N ASN A 364 0.75 -17.26 1.82
CA ASN A 364 -0.70 -17.21 1.99
C ASN A 364 -1.06 -17.92 3.31
N ILE A 365 -1.67 -17.21 4.26
CA ILE A 365 -2.12 -17.78 5.53
C ILE A 365 -3.64 -18.01 5.60
N ASP A 366 -4.36 -17.67 4.53
CA ASP A 366 -5.81 -17.80 4.40
C ASP A 366 -6.21 -19.00 3.52
N GLU A 367 -7.51 -19.13 3.26
CA GLU A 367 -8.09 -20.14 2.36
C GLU A 367 -7.67 -19.91 0.89
N ARG A 368 -7.23 -20.98 0.24
CA ARG A 368 -7.00 -21.06 -1.21
C ARG A 368 -8.33 -21.25 -1.95
N PRO A 369 -8.40 -21.02 -3.27
CA PRO A 369 -9.63 -21.21 -4.05
C PRO A 369 -10.23 -22.63 -4.00
N ASP A 370 -9.44 -23.64 -3.65
CA ASP A 370 -9.89 -25.02 -3.49
C ASP A 370 -10.48 -25.34 -2.11
N GLY A 371 -10.59 -24.33 -1.23
CA GLY A 371 -11.11 -24.47 0.13
C GLY A 371 -10.08 -24.98 1.14
N THR A 372 -8.80 -25.06 0.78
CA THR A 372 -7.74 -25.54 1.67
C THR A 372 -6.93 -24.39 2.28
N THR A 373 -6.45 -24.59 3.49
CA THR A 373 -5.49 -23.70 4.16
C THR A 373 -4.35 -24.54 4.68
N ASN A 374 -3.10 -24.11 4.47
CA ASN A 374 -1.96 -24.78 5.09
C ASN A 374 -1.85 -24.37 6.57
N PRO A 375 -2.15 -25.27 7.52
CA PRO A 375 -2.31 -24.88 8.93
C PRO A 375 -1.02 -24.33 9.54
N ILE A 376 0.16 -24.78 9.08
CA ILE A 376 1.42 -24.35 9.70
C ILE A 376 1.71 -22.87 9.43
N LEU A 377 1.25 -22.33 8.30
CA LEU A 377 1.53 -20.95 7.87
C LEU A 377 0.85 -19.92 8.77
N GLY A 378 -0.27 -20.29 9.40
CA GLY A 378 -0.95 -19.48 10.41
C GLY A 378 -0.13 -19.27 11.68
N TYR A 379 0.85 -20.14 11.96
CA TYR A 379 1.73 -19.99 13.12
C TYR A 379 2.89 -19.06 12.82
N LYS A 380 2.98 -17.97 13.56
CA LYS A 380 4.11 -17.04 13.46
C LYS A 380 5.45 -17.72 13.58
N GLU A 381 5.56 -18.73 14.47
CA GLU A 381 6.87 -19.26 14.83
C GLU A 381 7.42 -20.02 13.63
N PHE A 382 6.54 -20.56 12.79
CA PHE A 382 6.94 -21.12 11.51
C PHE A 382 7.47 -20.04 10.56
N ARG A 383 6.79 -18.90 10.43
CA ARG A 383 7.26 -17.79 9.59
C ARG A 383 8.58 -17.20 10.10
N GLN A 384 8.75 -17.05 11.41
CA GLN A 384 10.01 -16.69 12.05
C GLN A 384 11.09 -17.73 11.78
N ALA A 385 10.75 -19.02 11.89
CA ALA A 385 11.69 -20.09 11.63
C ALA A 385 12.24 -19.99 10.21
N PHE A 386 11.36 -19.72 9.24
CA PHE A 386 11.76 -19.52 7.85
C PHE A 386 12.67 -18.29 7.70
N TYR A 387 12.32 -17.17 8.35
CA TYR A 387 13.15 -15.96 8.36
C TYR A 387 14.59 -16.21 8.85
N TYR A 388 14.75 -16.96 9.94
CA TYR A 388 16.07 -17.27 10.53
C TYR A 388 16.81 -18.40 9.80
N ALA A 389 16.12 -19.18 8.97
CA ALA A 389 16.71 -20.29 8.22
C ALA A 389 17.49 -19.83 6.99
N ILE A 390 17.22 -18.63 6.46
CA ILE A 390 17.84 -18.15 5.23
C ILE A 390 19.15 -17.41 5.52
N ASP A 391 20.26 -17.98 5.05
CA ASP A 391 21.54 -17.26 4.96
C ASP A 391 21.47 -16.24 3.80
N ARG A 392 21.22 -14.98 4.14
CA ARG A 392 21.01 -13.91 3.16
C ARG A 392 22.30 -13.47 2.49
N GLU A 393 23.44 -13.63 3.14
CA GLU A 393 24.75 -13.29 2.55
C GLU A 393 25.11 -14.32 1.48
N GLU A 394 24.98 -15.61 1.79
CA GLU A 394 25.18 -16.68 0.80
C GLU A 394 24.16 -16.56 -0.34
N PHE A 395 22.87 -16.34 -0.02
CA PHE A 395 21.84 -16.15 -1.02
C PHE A 395 22.15 -14.99 -1.98
N ALA A 396 22.56 -13.84 -1.44
CA ALA A 396 22.85 -12.66 -2.25
C ALA A 396 24.13 -12.80 -3.09
N SER A 397 25.18 -13.43 -2.53
CA SER A 397 26.50 -13.49 -3.16
C SER A 397 26.71 -14.70 -4.09
N GLU A 398 26.07 -15.84 -3.81
CA GLU A 398 26.31 -17.09 -4.55
C GLU A 398 25.12 -17.53 -5.40
N VAL A 399 23.89 -17.32 -4.91
CA VAL A 399 22.66 -17.75 -5.60
C VAL A 399 22.12 -16.64 -6.50
N ARG A 400 22.16 -15.38 -6.04
CA ARG A 400 21.49 -14.25 -6.69
C ARG A 400 22.38 -13.03 -6.91
N ALA A 401 23.66 -13.24 -7.15
CA ALA A 401 24.60 -12.15 -7.43
C ALA A 401 24.16 -11.31 -8.64
N PRO A 402 24.30 -9.97 -8.61
CA PRO A 402 24.93 -9.12 -7.59
C PRO A 402 23.97 -8.50 -6.57
N ALA A 403 23.02 -9.26 -6.03
CA ALA A 403 22.11 -8.75 -5.01
C ALA A 403 22.87 -8.33 -3.72
N TYR A 404 22.22 -7.49 -2.91
CA TYR A 404 22.65 -7.18 -1.55
C TYR A 404 21.80 -7.96 -0.56
N ALA A 405 22.43 -8.53 0.46
CA ALA A 405 21.71 -9.10 1.58
C ALA A 405 20.91 -7.99 2.29
N ASN A 406 19.63 -8.26 2.55
CA ASN A 406 18.77 -7.30 3.24
C ASN A 406 17.87 -8.03 4.23
N GLN A 407 17.88 -7.54 5.47
CA GLN A 407 17.21 -8.16 6.60
C GLN A 407 15.74 -7.70 6.76
N GLY A 408 15.41 -6.54 6.20
CA GLY A 408 14.09 -5.91 6.25
C GLY A 408 13.47 -5.71 4.88
N PHE A 409 12.34 -5.01 4.84
CA PHE A 409 11.66 -4.63 3.59
C PHE A 409 12.34 -3.43 2.93
N ILE A 410 12.91 -2.52 3.73
CA ILE A 410 13.48 -1.28 3.21
C ILE A 410 14.97 -1.49 2.86
N GLY A 411 15.35 -1.29 1.60
CA GLY A 411 16.75 -1.39 1.18
C GLY A 411 17.61 -0.18 1.62
N PRO A 412 18.95 -0.25 1.44
CA PRO A 412 19.86 0.84 1.81
C PRO A 412 19.71 2.11 0.95
N VAL A 413 18.98 2.04 -0.17
CA VAL A 413 18.76 3.17 -1.08
C VAL A 413 17.62 4.09 -0.67
N TYR A 414 16.81 3.68 0.30
CA TYR A 414 15.66 4.45 0.74
C TYR A 414 16.09 5.57 1.69
N ILE A 415 15.45 6.72 1.53
CA ILE A 415 15.55 7.89 2.38
C ILE A 415 14.14 8.12 2.93
N ALA A 416 14.00 8.28 4.24
CA ALA A 416 12.67 8.37 4.86
C ALA A 416 11.86 9.56 4.35
N THR A 417 12.50 10.62 3.85
CA THR A 417 11.85 11.79 3.27
C THR A 417 12.60 12.32 2.05
N GLU A 418 11.93 13.07 1.19
CA GLU A 418 12.54 13.81 0.08
C GLU A 418 13.52 14.91 0.52
N TYR A 419 13.50 15.25 1.82
CA TYR A 419 14.41 16.23 2.42
C TYR A 419 15.59 15.59 3.15
N GLY A 420 15.62 14.27 3.25
CA GLY A 420 16.74 13.53 3.82
C GLY A 420 17.92 13.52 2.87
N SER A 421 19.12 13.73 3.41
CA SER A 421 20.38 13.55 2.67
C SER A 421 21.08 12.23 2.98
N VAL A 422 20.49 11.42 3.86
CA VAL A 422 21.05 10.17 4.37
C VAL A 422 20.06 9.03 4.19
N SER A 423 20.58 7.84 3.90
CA SER A 423 19.79 6.62 3.87
C SER A 423 19.11 6.39 5.21
N TYR A 424 17.84 5.97 5.17
CA TYR A 424 17.09 5.49 6.33
C TYR A 424 17.85 4.36 7.06
N ARG A 425 18.54 3.48 6.33
CA ARG A 425 19.38 2.42 6.93
C ARG A 425 20.61 2.96 7.65
N GLY A 426 21.02 4.18 7.35
CA GLY A 426 22.09 4.89 8.05
C GLY A 426 21.66 5.51 9.38
N SER A 427 20.35 5.70 9.60
CA SER A 427 19.80 6.33 10.81
C SER A 427 19.87 5.40 12.03
N ASP A 428 19.82 5.97 13.23
CA ASP A 428 19.79 5.19 14.47
C ASP A 428 18.49 4.38 14.59
N ALA A 429 17.36 4.96 14.17
CA ALA A 429 16.07 4.27 14.13
C ALA A 429 16.10 3.07 13.16
N GLY A 430 16.65 3.24 11.96
CA GLY A 430 16.76 2.17 10.96
C GLY A 430 17.66 1.02 11.41
N LYS A 431 18.75 1.30 12.13
CA LYS A 431 19.62 0.26 12.73
C LYS A 431 18.93 -0.47 13.89
N ALA A 432 18.15 0.24 14.69
CA ALA A 432 17.47 -0.32 15.87
C ALA A 432 16.45 -1.41 15.49
N VAL A 433 15.83 -1.33 14.32
CA VAL A 433 14.89 -2.35 13.79
C VAL A 433 15.51 -3.75 13.79
N PHE A 434 16.80 -3.87 13.45
CA PHE A 434 17.47 -5.16 13.29
C PHE A 434 18.14 -5.67 14.55
N ALA A 435 18.27 -4.85 15.60
CA ALA A 435 18.92 -5.24 16.85
C ALA A 435 18.41 -6.57 17.45
N PRO A 436 17.10 -6.88 17.46
CA PRO A 436 16.60 -8.15 18.03
C PRO A 436 16.67 -9.35 17.07
N LEU A 437 17.18 -9.15 15.85
CA LEU A 437 17.00 -10.09 14.73
C LEU A 437 18.29 -10.77 14.28
N SER A 438 19.32 -10.90 15.12
CA SER A 438 20.65 -11.38 14.70
C SER A 438 21.27 -10.53 13.58
N PRO A 439 21.46 -9.22 13.80
CA PRO A 439 22.01 -8.30 12.79
C PRO A 439 23.44 -8.65 12.38
N GLU A 440 24.19 -9.34 13.25
CA GLU A 440 25.56 -9.78 12.99
C GLU A 440 25.69 -10.84 11.88
N THR A 441 24.59 -11.52 11.55
CA THR A 441 24.51 -12.54 10.51
C THR A 441 23.42 -12.22 9.49
N THR A 442 23.00 -10.96 9.39
CA THR A 442 21.95 -10.50 8.48
C THR A 442 20.67 -11.37 8.62
N GLY A 443 20.31 -11.69 9.87
CA GLY A 443 19.11 -12.49 10.17
C GLY A 443 19.30 -14.01 10.18
N PHE A 444 20.46 -14.55 9.80
CA PHE A 444 20.67 -15.99 9.76
C PHE A 444 20.96 -16.57 11.16
N ASN A 445 20.09 -17.45 11.64
CA ASN A 445 20.27 -18.14 12.93
C ASN A 445 19.61 -19.53 12.88
N PRO A 446 20.32 -20.56 12.37
CA PRO A 446 19.73 -21.88 12.14
C PRO A 446 19.28 -22.58 13.43
N THR A 447 19.95 -22.29 14.56
CA THR A 447 19.55 -22.81 15.88
C THR A 447 18.20 -22.23 16.30
N LYS A 448 18.04 -20.91 16.21
CA LYS A 448 16.77 -20.22 16.52
C LYS A 448 15.67 -20.64 15.55
N ALA A 449 16.01 -20.78 14.27
CA ALA A 449 15.10 -21.29 13.24
C ALA A 449 14.51 -22.65 13.63
N LYS A 450 15.36 -23.61 14.00
CA LYS A 450 14.91 -24.94 14.43
C LYS A 450 14.04 -24.91 15.68
N GLN A 451 14.43 -24.12 16.69
CA GLN A 451 13.65 -23.97 17.93
C GLN A 451 12.24 -23.44 17.66
N LEU A 452 12.13 -22.44 16.78
CA LEU A 452 10.86 -21.84 16.41
C LEU A 452 10.00 -22.79 15.57
N PHE A 453 10.61 -23.55 14.63
CA PHE A 453 9.91 -24.57 13.88
C PHE A 453 9.32 -25.65 14.81
N ASP A 454 10.12 -26.16 15.75
CA ASP A 454 9.66 -27.16 16.72
C ASP A 454 8.52 -26.62 17.61
N ALA A 455 8.60 -25.34 18.00
CA ALA A 455 7.53 -24.68 18.75
C ALA A 455 6.23 -24.55 17.93
N ALA A 456 6.33 -24.13 16.67
CA ALA A 456 5.18 -24.03 15.76
C ALA A 456 4.53 -25.40 15.54
N TYR A 457 5.34 -26.43 15.31
CA TYR A 457 4.88 -27.80 15.15
C TYR A 457 4.15 -28.30 16.40
N ALA A 458 4.73 -28.11 17.58
CA ALA A 458 4.12 -28.53 18.84
C ALA A 458 2.78 -27.83 19.11
N LYS A 459 2.69 -26.52 18.79
CA LYS A 459 1.42 -25.77 18.86
C LYS A 459 0.39 -26.30 17.88
N ALA A 460 0.77 -26.53 16.63
CA ALA A 460 -0.12 -27.09 15.61
C ALA A 460 -0.66 -28.48 15.99
N VAL A 461 0.15 -29.31 16.65
CA VAL A 461 -0.31 -30.58 17.23
C VAL A 461 -1.29 -30.35 18.38
N ALA A 462 -0.96 -29.44 19.32
CA ALA A 462 -1.81 -29.14 20.47
C ALA A 462 -3.18 -28.57 20.07
N ASP A 463 -3.22 -27.76 19.01
CA ASP A 463 -4.43 -27.17 18.45
C ASP A 463 -5.20 -28.15 17.55
N ASN A 464 -4.74 -29.40 17.42
CA ASN A 464 -5.29 -30.43 16.53
C ASN A 464 -5.34 -30.00 15.05
N LYS A 465 -4.42 -29.13 14.63
CA LYS A 465 -4.28 -28.70 13.23
C LYS A 465 -3.44 -29.66 12.40
N ILE A 466 -2.50 -30.35 13.04
CA ILE A 466 -1.73 -31.46 12.47
C ILE A 466 -1.65 -32.62 13.46
N SER A 467 -1.40 -33.84 12.98
CA SER A 467 -1.15 -35.00 13.85
C SER A 467 0.32 -35.05 14.28
N ASP A 468 0.59 -35.57 15.48
CA ASP A 468 1.98 -35.83 15.90
C ASP A 468 2.64 -36.87 14.97
N GLY A 469 3.86 -36.57 14.52
CA GLY A 469 4.57 -37.32 13.49
C GLY A 469 4.11 -37.05 12.05
N GLN A 470 3.07 -36.23 11.82
CA GLN A 470 2.71 -35.78 10.48
C GLN A 470 3.83 -34.91 9.92
N LYS A 471 4.23 -35.19 8.68
CA LYS A 471 5.13 -34.31 7.93
C LYS A 471 4.37 -33.06 7.48
N VAL A 472 4.87 -31.90 7.85
CA VAL A 472 4.41 -30.60 7.37
C VAL A 472 4.97 -30.38 5.96
N SER A 473 4.08 -30.03 5.02
CA SER A 473 4.43 -29.76 3.63
C SER A 473 4.02 -28.35 3.30
N VAL A 474 4.92 -27.54 2.75
CA VAL A 474 4.62 -26.19 2.22
C VAL A 474 4.93 -26.17 0.72
N GLU A 475 3.95 -25.76 -0.09
CA GLU A 475 4.16 -25.54 -1.52
C GLU A 475 4.95 -24.23 -1.78
N TYR A 476 5.94 -24.30 -2.67
CA TYR A 476 6.64 -23.14 -3.18
C TYR A 476 6.36 -23.00 -4.68
N THR A 477 5.47 -22.08 -5.03
CA THR A 477 5.11 -21.75 -6.41
C THR A 477 6.01 -20.64 -6.96
N TYR A 478 6.61 -20.85 -8.14
CA TYR A 478 7.54 -19.88 -8.73
C TYR A 478 7.60 -19.97 -10.27
N TYR A 479 8.06 -18.90 -10.92
CA TYR A 479 8.21 -18.85 -12.37
C TYR A 479 9.38 -19.74 -12.81
N LYS A 480 9.09 -20.75 -13.62
CA LYS A 480 10.05 -21.77 -14.05
C LYS A 480 11.03 -21.24 -15.10
N VAL A 481 12.17 -20.79 -14.60
CA VAL A 481 13.37 -20.44 -15.38
C VAL A 481 14.60 -20.89 -14.62
N GLU A 482 15.72 -21.09 -15.32
CA GLU A 482 16.99 -21.59 -14.75
C GLU A 482 17.40 -20.87 -13.46
N THR A 483 17.31 -19.54 -13.44
CA THR A 483 17.66 -18.72 -12.28
C THR A 483 16.76 -18.99 -11.07
N ASN A 484 15.46 -19.18 -11.28
CA ASN A 484 14.51 -19.41 -10.20
C ASN A 484 14.46 -20.87 -9.75
N ASP A 485 14.71 -21.85 -10.64
CA ASP A 485 14.92 -23.25 -10.28
C ASP A 485 16.13 -23.35 -9.31
N THR A 486 17.22 -22.64 -9.61
CA THR A 486 18.41 -22.57 -8.73
C THR A 486 18.07 -21.99 -7.35
N VAL A 487 17.28 -20.91 -7.29
CA VAL A 487 16.79 -20.33 -6.03
C VAL A 487 15.92 -21.34 -5.27
N ALA A 488 14.99 -22.00 -5.96
CA ALA A 488 14.05 -22.94 -5.35
C ALA A 488 14.73 -24.16 -4.73
N ASP A 489 15.69 -24.74 -5.45
CA ASP A 489 16.47 -25.87 -4.95
C ASP A 489 17.33 -25.49 -3.75
N TRP A 490 17.98 -24.31 -3.78
CA TRP A 490 18.80 -23.84 -2.66
C TRP A 490 17.94 -23.61 -1.40
N VAL A 491 16.78 -22.95 -1.54
CA VAL A 491 15.87 -22.71 -0.40
C VAL A 491 15.38 -24.03 0.19
N LYS A 492 14.98 -24.99 -0.66
CA LYS A 492 14.55 -26.32 -0.22
C LYS A 492 15.65 -27.02 0.58
N GLN A 493 16.87 -27.08 0.04
CA GLN A 493 18.00 -27.75 0.71
C GLN A 493 18.31 -27.11 2.07
N THR A 494 18.39 -25.79 2.11
CA THR A 494 18.70 -25.04 3.34
C THR A 494 17.64 -25.25 4.42
N VAL A 495 16.36 -25.08 4.08
CA VAL A 495 15.28 -25.15 5.07
C VAL A 495 15.05 -26.59 5.55
N GLU A 496 15.08 -27.58 4.65
CA GLU A 496 14.92 -28.99 5.05
C GLU A 496 16.08 -29.51 5.89
N ALA A 497 17.31 -29.04 5.63
CA ALA A 497 18.46 -29.37 6.46
C ALA A 497 18.32 -28.87 7.91
N ILE A 498 17.67 -27.71 8.10
CA ILE A 498 17.44 -27.12 9.42
C ILE A 498 16.23 -27.75 10.10
N PHE A 499 15.08 -27.82 9.42
CA PHE A 499 13.81 -28.27 10.02
C PHE A 499 13.73 -29.80 10.19
N GLY A 500 14.49 -30.55 9.38
CA GLY A 500 14.59 -32.00 9.48
C GLY A 500 13.42 -32.77 8.86
N ASP A 501 13.25 -34.01 9.28
CA ASP A 501 12.33 -34.99 8.68
C ASP A 501 10.84 -34.66 8.83
N LYS A 502 10.49 -33.75 9.74
CA LYS A 502 9.12 -33.25 9.96
C LYS A 502 8.66 -32.24 8.91
N PHE A 503 9.54 -31.75 8.05
CA PHE A 503 9.24 -30.72 7.07
C PHE A 503 9.57 -31.18 5.64
N GLU A 504 8.81 -30.66 4.68
CA GLU A 504 9.10 -30.73 3.24
C GLU A 504 8.67 -29.44 2.55
N LEU A 505 9.55 -28.91 1.71
CA LEU A 505 9.23 -27.85 0.77
C LEU A 505 8.94 -28.45 -0.61
N LYS A 506 7.70 -28.35 -1.09
CA LYS A 506 7.28 -28.88 -2.39
C LYS A 506 7.45 -27.82 -3.46
N LEU A 507 8.38 -28.03 -4.38
CA LEU A 507 8.65 -27.09 -5.47
C LEU A 507 7.59 -27.23 -6.57
N ASN A 508 6.98 -26.10 -6.95
CA ASN A 508 5.97 -26.00 -8.00
C ASN A 508 6.39 -24.92 -9.02
N GLY A 509 7.23 -25.30 -9.98
CA GLY A 509 7.65 -24.40 -11.05
C GLY A 509 6.59 -24.31 -12.16
N VAL A 510 6.07 -23.11 -12.42
CA VAL A 510 4.97 -22.83 -13.37
C VAL A 510 5.37 -21.83 -14.47
N SER A 511 4.56 -21.66 -15.51
CA SER A 511 4.76 -20.59 -16.52
C SER A 511 4.51 -19.20 -15.93
N SER A 512 4.92 -18.12 -16.62
CA SER A 512 4.64 -16.74 -16.18
C SER A 512 3.14 -16.53 -16.00
N ASP A 513 2.34 -16.83 -17.03
CA ASP A 513 0.88 -16.68 -16.98
C ASP A 513 0.22 -17.46 -15.83
N ALA A 514 0.74 -18.65 -15.51
CA ALA A 514 0.23 -19.46 -14.42
C ALA A 514 0.65 -18.91 -13.04
N LEU A 515 1.83 -18.31 -12.93
CA LEU A 515 2.25 -17.62 -11.72
C LEU A 515 1.41 -16.36 -11.49
N ASP A 516 1.18 -15.58 -12.54
CA ASP A 516 0.32 -14.40 -12.48
C ASP A 516 -1.11 -14.79 -12.05
N ALA A 517 -1.65 -15.86 -12.62
CA ALA A 517 -2.95 -16.40 -12.19
C ALA A 517 -2.94 -16.89 -10.72
N ALA A 518 -1.85 -17.53 -10.26
CA ALA A 518 -1.73 -17.93 -8.87
C ALA A 518 -1.64 -16.72 -7.93
N TRP A 519 -0.97 -15.64 -8.34
CA TRP A 519 -0.89 -14.38 -7.59
C TRP A 519 -2.24 -13.67 -7.51
N ASP A 520 -2.96 -13.58 -8.62
CA ASP A 520 -4.26 -12.93 -8.68
C ASP A 520 -5.33 -13.66 -7.84
N ASN A 521 -5.20 -14.99 -7.70
CA ASN A 521 -6.15 -15.83 -6.97
C ASN A 521 -5.65 -16.31 -5.59
N PHE A 522 -4.45 -15.88 -5.18
CA PHE A 522 -3.76 -16.37 -3.99
C PHE A 522 -3.64 -17.91 -3.92
N ASP A 523 -3.50 -18.58 -5.06
CA ASP A 523 -3.42 -20.04 -5.16
C ASP A 523 -1.98 -20.55 -5.00
N PHE A 524 -1.40 -20.33 -3.82
CA PHE A 524 -0.08 -20.80 -3.41
C PHE A 524 0.01 -20.84 -1.89
N ASP A 525 0.92 -21.63 -1.34
CA ASP A 525 1.30 -21.56 0.08
C ASP A 525 2.41 -20.52 0.29
N MET A 526 3.46 -20.59 -0.53
CA MET A 526 4.60 -19.68 -0.54
C MET A 526 4.98 -19.32 -1.99
N THR A 527 5.38 -18.08 -2.21
CA THR A 527 5.93 -17.59 -3.49
C THR A 527 7.14 -16.69 -3.25
N PHE A 528 7.94 -16.45 -4.29
CA PHE A 528 9.06 -15.50 -4.25
C PHE A 528 8.79 -14.35 -5.21
N GLY A 529 8.70 -13.15 -4.65
CA GLY A 529 8.30 -11.95 -5.39
C GLY A 529 9.15 -10.75 -5.00
N GLY A 530 9.26 -9.81 -5.93
CA GLY A 530 9.95 -8.54 -5.73
C GLY A 530 8.98 -7.38 -5.82
N TRP A 531 9.23 -6.33 -5.05
CA TRP A 531 8.48 -5.08 -5.17
C TRP A 531 9.38 -3.87 -4.98
N GLN A 532 8.95 -2.75 -5.56
CA GLN A 532 9.68 -1.49 -5.52
C GLN A 532 8.76 -0.37 -5.02
N GLY A 533 9.37 0.64 -4.41
CA GLY A 533 8.68 1.84 -3.97
C GLY A 533 9.45 3.09 -4.34
N LEU A 534 8.87 4.24 -4.03
CA LEU A 534 9.53 5.52 -4.16
C LEU A 534 10.69 5.61 -3.16
N ASN A 535 11.89 5.92 -3.66
CA ASN A 535 13.11 6.00 -2.84
C ASN A 535 12.96 6.95 -1.65
N PHE A 536 12.17 8.03 -1.80
CA PHE A 536 12.01 9.10 -0.83
C PHE A 536 10.72 8.99 0.03
N ASN A 537 10.00 7.87 -0.09
CA ASN A 537 8.77 7.63 0.69
C ASN A 537 8.61 6.12 1.00
N PRO A 538 9.47 5.56 1.88
CA PRO A 538 9.40 4.15 2.25
C PRO A 538 8.12 3.79 3.02
N VAL A 539 7.48 4.75 3.68
CA VAL A 539 6.19 4.52 4.35
C VAL A 539 5.09 4.25 3.33
N SER A 540 5.06 4.95 2.20
CA SER A 540 4.12 4.67 1.11
C SER A 540 4.30 3.28 0.54
N LEU A 541 5.53 2.77 0.45
CA LEU A 541 5.77 1.38 0.06
C LEU A 541 5.08 0.45 1.06
N MET A 542 5.46 0.53 2.34
CA MET A 542 4.96 -0.37 3.38
C MET A 542 3.44 -0.30 3.53
N GLY A 543 2.84 0.90 3.44
CA GLY A 543 1.40 1.05 3.50
C GLY A 543 0.66 0.73 2.20
N GLN A 544 1.30 0.71 1.02
CA GLN A 544 0.69 0.09 -0.16
C GLN A 544 0.69 -1.44 -0.03
N VAL A 545 1.74 -1.99 0.58
CA VAL A 545 1.92 -3.44 0.65
C VAL A 545 1.05 -4.10 1.72
N TYR A 546 0.95 -3.45 2.87
CA TYR A 546 0.53 -4.07 4.12
C TYR A 546 -0.51 -3.24 4.86
N ASN A 547 -1.31 -2.39 4.21
CA ASN A 547 -2.35 -1.63 4.88
C ASN A 547 -3.74 -2.19 4.56
N SER A 548 -4.53 -2.48 5.60
CA SER A 548 -5.84 -3.10 5.45
C SER A 548 -6.92 -2.16 4.87
N ILE A 549 -6.73 -0.84 4.97
CA ILE A 549 -7.64 0.20 4.43
C ILE A 549 -7.67 0.21 2.90
N SER A 550 -6.58 -0.17 2.24
CA SER A 550 -6.47 0.04 0.80
C SER A 550 -7.36 -0.90 -0.03
N GLY A 551 -7.89 -1.97 0.58
CA GLY A 551 -8.56 -3.06 -0.15
C GLY A 551 -7.68 -3.68 -1.25
N ALA A 552 -6.42 -3.26 -1.35
CA ALA A 552 -5.48 -3.74 -2.33
C ALA A 552 -4.98 -5.08 -1.82
N ALA A 553 -5.08 -6.09 -2.68
CA ALA A 553 -4.47 -7.40 -2.51
C ALA A 553 -3.07 -7.25 -1.91
N ASN A 554 -2.95 -7.50 -0.60
CA ASN A 554 -1.70 -7.50 0.16
C ASN A 554 -0.69 -8.30 -0.67
N MET A 555 0.38 -7.65 -1.10
CA MET A 555 1.15 -8.01 -2.31
C MET A 555 1.70 -9.45 -2.28
N LEU A 556 0.90 -10.42 -2.69
CA LEU A 556 1.15 -11.86 -2.54
C LEU A 556 1.05 -12.40 -1.09
N GLU A 557 0.61 -11.60 -0.12
CA GLU A 557 0.51 -11.97 1.30
C GLU A 557 -0.98 -12.01 1.71
N ASN A 558 -1.62 -13.17 1.61
CA ASN A 558 -3.06 -13.25 1.88
C ASN A 558 -3.35 -13.66 3.33
N GLY A 559 -4.42 -13.09 3.92
CA GLY A 559 -4.87 -13.39 5.29
C GLY A 559 -4.24 -12.56 6.41
N PHE A 560 -3.39 -11.58 6.11
CA PHE A 560 -2.78 -10.71 7.12
C PHE A 560 -3.67 -9.51 7.49
N ASP A 561 -3.92 -9.32 8.78
CA ASP A 561 -4.61 -8.15 9.33
C ASP A 561 -3.63 -7.24 10.06
N THR A 562 -3.18 -6.21 9.35
CA THR A 562 -2.25 -5.20 9.86
C THR A 562 -2.95 -3.99 10.46
N GLY A 563 -4.25 -3.81 10.19
CA GLY A 563 -5.01 -2.65 10.64
C GLY A 563 -5.21 -2.61 12.15
N ASN A 564 -5.07 -3.76 12.82
CA ASN A 564 -5.17 -3.89 14.27
C ASN A 564 -3.84 -3.76 15.02
N ILE A 565 -2.71 -3.69 14.32
CA ILE A 565 -1.39 -3.54 14.95
C ILE A 565 -1.31 -2.18 15.64
N GLN A 566 -1.05 -2.17 16.94
CA GLN A 566 -0.85 -0.93 17.70
C GLN A 566 0.61 -0.46 17.56
N LEU A 567 0.80 0.78 17.11
CA LEU A 567 2.10 1.43 17.07
C LEU A 567 2.19 2.47 18.18
N SER A 568 3.40 2.66 18.71
CA SER A 568 3.71 3.74 19.66
C SER A 568 5.07 4.32 19.31
N ILE A 569 5.08 5.57 18.85
CA ILE A 569 6.24 6.18 18.18
C ILE A 569 6.57 7.50 18.86
N GLU A 570 7.82 7.67 19.31
CA GLU A 570 8.29 8.93 19.86
C GLU A 570 8.52 9.95 18.74
N LEU A 571 7.72 11.01 18.66
CA LEU A 571 7.76 12.04 17.60
C LEU A 571 7.81 13.45 18.22
N PRO A 572 8.89 13.80 18.94
CA PRO A 572 8.98 15.04 19.70
C PRO A 572 8.92 16.28 18.79
N HIS A 573 9.47 16.19 17.58
CA HIS A 573 9.54 17.31 16.66
C HIS A 573 8.17 17.58 16.00
N THR A 574 7.46 16.53 15.64
CA THR A 574 6.09 16.55 15.10
C THR A 574 5.14 17.16 16.13
N LYS A 575 5.20 16.72 17.40
CA LYS A 575 4.38 17.30 18.45
C LYS A 575 4.62 18.80 18.59
N ALA A 576 5.89 19.21 18.68
CA ALA A 576 6.25 20.62 18.82
C ALA A 576 5.77 21.46 17.62
N ALA A 577 5.88 20.92 16.40
CA ALA A 577 5.37 21.55 15.19
C ALA A 577 3.85 21.71 15.22
N LEU A 578 3.10 20.64 15.56
CA LEU A 578 1.64 20.67 15.68
C LEU A 578 1.18 21.67 16.74
N GLN A 579 1.82 21.71 17.91
CA GLN A 579 1.51 22.69 18.96
C GLN A 579 1.67 24.12 18.46
N LYS A 580 2.75 24.38 17.71
CA LYS A 580 3.01 25.69 17.13
C LYS A 580 1.96 26.04 16.07
N TRP A 581 1.69 25.15 15.12
CA TRP A 581 0.71 25.39 14.05
C TRP A 581 -0.69 25.62 14.60
N VAL A 582 -1.12 24.81 15.57
CA VAL A 582 -2.43 24.97 16.23
C VAL A 582 -2.50 26.32 16.96
N ALA A 583 -1.44 26.74 17.64
CA ALA A 583 -1.41 28.01 18.37
C ALA A 583 -1.38 29.26 17.45
N GLU A 584 -0.80 29.14 16.26
CA GLU A 584 -0.63 30.24 15.31
C GLU A 584 -1.76 30.31 14.26
N PHE A 585 -2.66 29.32 14.21
CA PHE A 585 -3.72 29.26 13.21
C PHE A 585 -4.82 30.31 13.44
N ASN A 586 -5.18 31.04 12.38
CA ASN A 586 -6.25 32.03 12.41
C ASN A 586 -7.50 31.52 11.70
N GLU A 587 -8.45 30.98 12.48
CA GLU A 587 -9.72 30.44 11.98
C GLU A 587 -10.59 31.50 11.27
N GLU A 588 -10.50 32.78 11.65
CA GLU A 588 -11.38 33.84 11.14
C GLU A 588 -11.13 34.20 9.67
N THR A 589 -9.91 33.94 9.19
CA THR A 589 -9.48 34.25 7.82
C THR A 589 -9.16 33.00 7.00
N ALA A 590 -9.38 31.81 7.57
CA ALA A 590 -9.02 30.56 6.94
C ALA A 590 -10.03 30.14 5.86
N SER A 591 -9.52 29.66 4.74
CA SER A 591 -10.31 28.92 3.75
C SER A 591 -10.81 27.59 4.31
N GLU A 592 -11.81 26.98 3.66
CA GLU A 592 -12.33 25.65 4.04
C GLU A 592 -11.22 24.58 4.07
N ALA A 593 -10.29 24.62 3.11
CA ALA A 593 -9.14 23.70 3.07
C ALA A 593 -8.20 23.88 4.27
N GLN A 594 -7.96 25.14 4.68
CA GLN A 594 -7.14 25.47 5.84
C GLN A 594 -7.81 25.03 7.14
N LEU A 595 -9.13 25.22 7.27
CA LEU A 595 -9.90 24.72 8.41
C LEU A 595 -9.87 23.19 8.50
N ALA A 596 -9.97 22.50 7.36
CA ALA A 596 -9.84 21.05 7.29
C ALA A 596 -8.43 20.58 7.72
N ALA A 597 -7.37 21.28 7.31
CA ALA A 597 -6.00 21.00 7.75
C ALA A 597 -5.82 21.21 9.26
N TYR A 598 -6.34 22.31 9.80
CA TYR A 598 -6.35 22.57 11.24
C TYR A 598 -7.10 21.49 12.04
N GLY A 599 -8.24 21.01 11.53
CA GLY A 599 -8.95 19.87 12.09
C GLY A 599 -8.09 18.60 12.16
N ARG A 600 -7.31 18.32 11.11
CA ARG A 600 -6.34 17.20 11.11
C ARG A 600 -5.21 17.41 12.13
N TRP A 601 -4.67 18.63 12.25
CA TRP A 601 -3.60 18.93 13.21
C TRP A 601 -4.05 18.78 14.65
N THR A 602 -5.22 19.31 15.00
CA THR A 602 -5.78 19.22 16.36
C THR A 602 -6.10 17.78 16.73
N ALA A 603 -6.68 17.00 15.82
CA ALA A 603 -6.92 15.57 16.01
C ALA A 603 -5.61 14.78 16.22
N ALA A 604 -4.57 15.06 15.41
CA ALA A 604 -3.27 14.42 15.55
C ALA A 604 -2.57 14.83 16.86
N LEU A 605 -2.64 16.12 17.24
CA LEU A 605 -2.05 16.62 18.48
C LEU A 605 -2.69 15.97 19.71
N ALA A 606 -4.02 15.73 19.68
CA ALA A 606 -4.73 15.07 20.77
C ALA A 606 -4.21 13.64 21.02
N LYS A 607 -3.74 12.93 19.99
CA LYS A 607 -3.19 11.57 20.11
C LYS A 607 -1.85 11.51 20.86
N PHE A 608 -1.13 12.62 20.97
CA PHE A 608 0.10 12.69 21.77
C PHE A 608 -0.17 12.77 23.28
N GLY A 609 -1.32 13.32 23.67
CA GLY A 609 -1.61 13.73 25.04
C GLY A 609 -0.47 14.55 25.65
N ASP A 610 -0.08 14.21 26.88
CA ASP A 610 1.01 14.89 27.59
C ASP A 610 2.41 14.41 27.17
N SER A 611 2.52 13.32 26.41
CA SER A 611 3.79 12.67 26.03
C SER A 611 4.29 13.09 24.65
N ASN A 612 5.54 12.77 24.30
CA ASN A 612 6.04 12.90 22.91
C ASN A 612 5.68 11.67 22.04
N THR A 613 4.88 10.75 22.56
CA THR A 613 4.55 9.49 21.89
C THR A 613 3.23 9.62 21.15
N TYR A 614 3.23 9.31 19.85
CA TYR A 614 2.03 9.12 19.06
C TYR A 614 1.67 7.63 19.06
N SER A 615 0.46 7.30 19.52
CA SER A 615 -0.03 5.92 19.58
C SER A 615 -1.36 5.79 18.83
N ASP A 616 -1.38 4.90 17.84
CA ASP A 616 -2.58 4.53 17.08
C ASP A 616 -2.36 3.19 16.37
N THR A 617 -3.36 2.69 15.64
CA THR A 617 -3.17 1.53 14.78
C THR A 617 -2.23 1.84 13.62
N LEU A 618 -1.52 0.83 13.07
CA LEU A 618 -0.65 0.97 11.90
C LEU A 618 -1.36 1.69 10.76
N ASP A 619 -2.61 1.32 10.51
CA ASP A 619 -3.47 1.90 9.49
C ASP A 619 -3.77 3.39 9.72
N ASN A 620 -4.05 3.77 10.96
CA ASN A 620 -4.29 5.17 11.33
C ASN A 620 -3.00 5.98 11.36
N VAL A 621 -1.88 5.41 11.82
CA VAL A 621 -0.57 6.05 11.71
C VAL A 621 -0.22 6.22 10.23
N TYR A 622 -0.55 5.28 9.34
CA TYR A 622 -0.29 5.41 7.90
C TYR A 622 -1.11 6.55 7.31
N LYS A 623 -2.40 6.62 7.63
CA LYS A 623 -3.26 7.74 7.24
C LYS A 623 -2.71 9.07 7.74
N ALA A 624 -2.33 9.15 9.01
CA ALA A 624 -1.76 10.36 9.60
C ALA A 624 -0.41 10.72 8.95
N ALA A 625 0.44 9.73 8.70
CA ALA A 625 1.68 9.89 7.96
C ALA A 625 1.38 10.45 6.58
N ALA A 626 0.51 9.82 5.77
CA ALA A 626 0.24 10.26 4.41
C ALA A 626 -0.46 11.63 4.31
N SER A 627 -1.36 11.98 5.23
CA SER A 627 -2.25 13.15 5.11
C SER A 627 -1.93 14.32 6.06
N THR A 628 -1.19 14.07 7.13
CA THR A 628 -0.88 15.06 8.17
C THR A 628 0.62 15.31 8.27
N PHE A 629 1.46 14.29 8.06
CA PHE A 629 2.91 14.40 8.22
C PHE A 629 3.66 14.53 6.88
N TYR A 630 3.42 13.69 5.88
CA TYR A 630 4.19 13.61 4.62
C TYR A 630 3.70 14.56 3.51
N ASN A 631 2.40 14.67 3.23
CA ASN A 631 1.89 15.42 2.07
C ASN A 631 1.25 16.77 2.40
N VAL A 632 1.83 17.56 3.32
CA VAL A 632 1.39 18.94 3.52
C VAL A 632 2.56 19.86 3.22
N SER A 633 2.34 20.82 2.32
CA SER A 633 3.28 21.89 1.96
C SER A 633 3.86 22.66 3.16
N ASP A 634 3.22 22.51 4.33
CA ASP A 634 3.54 23.18 5.58
C ASP A 634 4.47 22.37 6.52
N VAL A 635 4.83 21.12 6.19
CA VAL A 635 5.66 20.25 7.07
C VAL A 635 7.17 20.53 6.94
N ASN A 636 7.53 21.81 7.05
CA ASN A 636 8.93 22.24 7.16
C ASN A 636 9.30 22.61 8.60
N TYR A 637 9.43 21.59 9.46
CA TYR A 637 9.90 21.76 10.84
C TYR A 637 11.27 21.12 11.07
N ALA A 638 12.02 21.69 12.04
CA ALA A 638 13.33 21.17 12.43
C ALA A 638 13.21 19.83 13.15
N GLY A 639 13.99 18.83 12.71
CA GLY A 639 13.97 17.47 13.28
C GLY A 639 13.02 16.49 12.58
N ARG A 640 12.31 16.91 11.52
CA ARG A 640 11.40 16.02 10.77
C ARG A 640 12.06 14.72 10.29
N ASN A 641 13.31 14.77 9.83
CA ASN A 641 13.98 13.59 9.29
C ASN A 641 14.12 12.49 10.37
N ASP A 642 14.40 12.86 11.62
CA ASP A 642 14.46 11.92 12.75
C ASP A 642 13.07 11.30 13.02
N ASP A 643 12.04 12.13 13.10
CA ASP A 643 10.67 11.66 13.30
C ASP A 643 10.20 10.73 12.16
N PHE A 644 10.53 11.03 10.91
CA PHE A 644 10.19 10.17 9.77
C PHE A 644 11.01 8.88 9.71
N ASP A 645 12.28 8.91 10.11
CA ASP A 645 13.07 7.70 10.32
C ASP A 645 12.43 6.82 11.41
N ARG A 646 11.92 7.41 12.49
CA ARG A 646 11.21 6.70 13.57
C ARG A 646 9.87 6.14 13.12
N ILE A 647 9.09 6.87 12.32
CA ILE A 647 7.86 6.35 11.71
C ILE A 647 8.20 5.16 10.83
N THR A 648 9.16 5.31 9.93
CA THR A 648 9.59 4.22 9.01
C THR A 648 10.06 2.99 9.80
N ALA A 649 10.84 3.19 10.86
CA ALA A 649 11.30 2.12 11.74
C ALA A 649 10.17 1.44 12.51
N ALA A 650 9.18 2.18 13.01
CA ALA A 650 8.04 1.60 13.70
C ALA A 650 7.20 0.72 12.76
N PHE A 651 6.95 1.19 11.54
CA PHE A 651 6.25 0.40 10.50
C PHE A 651 7.01 -0.87 10.18
N GLU A 652 8.29 -0.73 9.85
CA GLU A 652 9.08 -1.88 9.46
C GLU A 652 9.25 -2.89 10.60
N ALA A 653 9.54 -2.42 11.81
CA ALA A 653 9.65 -3.28 12.98
C ALA A 653 8.35 -4.03 13.23
N ALA A 654 7.20 -3.36 13.10
CA ALA A 654 5.89 -3.98 13.29
C ALA A 654 5.55 -5.00 12.18
N LEU A 655 5.92 -4.75 10.93
CA LEU A 655 5.69 -5.68 9.82
C LEU A 655 6.63 -6.88 9.87
N LEU A 656 7.91 -6.63 10.19
CA LEU A 656 8.85 -7.71 10.48
C LEU A 656 8.36 -8.49 11.69
N ASP A 657 7.82 -7.81 12.68
CA ASP A 657 7.16 -8.45 13.80
C ASP A 657 5.88 -9.17 13.38
N GLU A 658 5.01 -8.78 12.46
CA GLU A 658 3.86 -9.64 12.08
C GLU A 658 4.26 -10.85 11.22
N MET A 659 5.36 -10.72 10.47
CA MET A 659 6.10 -11.86 9.92
C MET A 659 6.87 -12.63 11.02
N MET A 660 6.80 -12.17 12.28
CA MET A 660 7.43 -12.72 13.49
C MET A 660 6.58 -12.72 14.84
N GLN A 661 5.24 -12.51 14.80
CA GLN A 661 4.25 -11.88 15.76
C GLN A 661 4.67 -11.20 17.10
N PHE A 662 3.75 -10.34 17.57
CA PHE A 662 3.59 -9.92 18.98
C PHE A 662 2.80 -10.91 19.87
N SER A 663 3.22 -11.10 21.12
CA SER A 663 2.39 -11.81 22.12
C SER A 663 1.41 -10.85 22.80
N GLY A 664 0.13 -10.96 22.45
CA GLY A 664 -0.96 -10.61 23.36
C GLY A 664 -1.31 -11.83 24.22
N ALA A 665 -0.78 -11.90 25.45
CA ALA A 665 -1.29 -12.78 26.48
C ALA A 665 -1.87 -11.92 27.61
N SER A 666 -3.17 -11.68 27.54
CA SER A 666 -3.99 -11.28 28.68
C SER A 666 -4.02 -12.43 29.69
N LEU A 667 -3.24 -12.30 30.76
CA LEU A 667 -3.47 -13.00 32.03
C LEU A 667 -3.65 -11.92 33.10
N LEU A 668 -4.78 -11.20 33.05
CA LEU A 668 -5.23 -10.30 34.13
C LEU A 668 -6.73 -9.94 34.04
N SER A 669 -7.60 -10.87 33.62
CA SER A 669 -9.06 -10.69 33.67
C SER A 669 -9.80 -11.57 34.69
N ASP A 670 -9.11 -12.33 35.55
CA ASP A 670 -9.75 -13.10 36.64
C ASP A 670 -9.63 -12.45 38.03
N LEU A 671 -9.32 -11.15 38.11
CA LEU A 671 -9.28 -10.40 39.37
C LEU A 671 -10.05 -9.07 39.28
N CYS A 672 -11.29 -9.12 38.81
CA CYS A 672 -12.26 -8.03 39.04
C CYS A 672 -13.72 -8.51 38.92
N SER A 673 -14.07 -9.56 39.66
CA SER A 673 -15.46 -9.83 40.05
C SER A 673 -15.50 -10.07 41.56
N GLY A 674 -15.87 -9.05 42.34
CA GLY A 674 -16.20 -9.21 43.76
C GLY A 674 -15.57 -8.20 44.70
N ALA A 675 -15.88 -6.90 44.54
CA ALA A 675 -15.78 -5.97 45.66
C ALA A 675 -17.17 -5.81 46.29
N GLY A 676 -17.41 -6.51 47.39
CA GLY A 676 -18.69 -6.40 48.11
C GLY A 676 -18.80 -7.26 49.37
N SER A 677 -17.93 -7.05 50.36
CA SER A 677 -18.30 -6.92 51.80
C SER A 677 -17.16 -7.29 52.77
N ARG A 678 -16.68 -6.26 53.47
CA ARG A 678 -16.28 -6.19 54.90
C ARG A 678 -15.78 -7.44 55.66
N SER A 679 -14.67 -7.17 56.36
CA SER A 679 -14.36 -7.46 57.79
C SER A 679 -13.54 -8.71 58.14
N GLY A 680 -12.40 -8.49 58.83
CA GLY A 680 -11.72 -9.51 59.64
C GLY A 680 -10.19 -9.55 59.56
N LEU A 681 -9.49 -8.57 60.15
CA LEU A 681 -8.10 -8.71 60.63
C LEU A 681 -8.02 -9.75 61.80
N PRO A 682 -6.84 -10.26 62.27
CA PRO A 682 -5.52 -9.60 62.21
C PRO A 682 -4.23 -10.46 62.04
N SER A 683 -3.17 -9.75 61.62
CA SER A 683 -1.77 -9.76 62.11
C SER A 683 -0.86 -11.00 62.01
N VAL A 684 0.20 -10.90 61.18
CA VAL A 684 1.62 -10.94 61.62
C VAL A 684 2.47 -9.98 60.75
N LEU A 685 3.01 -8.95 61.43
CA LEU A 685 4.22 -8.10 61.23
C LEU A 685 4.88 -7.93 59.83
N LEU A 686 4.89 -6.71 59.25
CA LEU A 686 5.92 -5.62 59.32
C LEU A 686 7.18 -5.89 58.46
N TRP A 687 7.78 -4.98 57.66
CA TRP A 687 7.49 -3.63 57.15
C TRP A 687 8.66 -3.26 56.18
N VAL A 688 8.32 -2.77 54.97
CA VAL A 688 8.94 -1.72 54.15
C VAL A 688 10.46 -1.70 53.86
N GLY A 689 10.79 -1.52 52.57
CA GLY A 689 11.75 -0.48 52.17
C GLY A 689 12.71 -0.82 51.02
N GLN A 690 12.59 -0.06 49.92
CA GLN A 690 13.50 0.02 48.78
C GLN A 690 15.00 0.17 49.15
N THR A 691 15.92 -0.46 48.40
CA THR A 691 16.92 0.19 47.50
C THR A 691 18.02 -0.78 47.05
N LEU A 692 18.65 -0.43 45.92
CA LEU A 692 19.76 -1.07 45.23
C LEU A 692 20.98 -1.52 46.08
N THR A 693 21.78 -2.38 45.43
CA THR A 693 23.26 -2.43 45.34
C THR A 693 24.01 -3.58 46.04
N SER A 694 24.92 -4.15 45.25
CA SER A 694 26.01 -5.10 45.49
C SER A 694 26.88 -4.86 46.74
N LEU A 695 27.53 -5.92 47.25
CA LEU A 695 28.88 -6.04 47.88
C LEU A 695 28.89 -7.31 48.78
N LEU A 696 29.96 -8.05 49.10
CA LEU A 696 31.39 -8.14 48.76
C LEU A 696 31.93 -9.40 49.48
N LEU A 697 33.05 -9.97 49.03
CA LEU A 697 33.90 -10.88 49.81
C LEU A 697 35.18 -10.13 50.21
N CYS A 698 35.57 -10.23 51.49
CA CYS A 698 36.64 -9.49 52.17
C CYS A 698 38.07 -9.91 51.80
N LEU A 699 39.01 -8.96 51.79
CA LEU A 699 40.08 -8.77 52.79
C LEU A 699 41.18 -7.83 52.26
N GLY A 700 41.69 -6.94 53.12
CA GLY A 700 43.03 -6.36 52.98
C GLY A 700 43.08 -4.83 53.00
N ALA A 701 43.55 -4.29 54.12
CA ALA A 701 43.66 -2.87 54.43
C ALA A 701 44.76 -2.12 53.64
N GLY A 702 44.60 -0.80 53.52
CA GLY A 702 45.75 0.12 53.58
C GLY A 702 45.84 1.26 52.56
N VAL A 703 45.69 2.49 53.08
CA VAL A 703 46.41 3.73 52.69
C VAL A 703 45.84 4.62 51.56
N ARG A 704 45.00 5.57 52.01
CA ARG A 704 45.05 7.05 51.90
C ARG A 704 45.90 7.81 50.83
N TRP A 705 45.17 8.72 50.15
CA TRP A 705 45.40 10.16 49.83
C TRP A 705 45.99 10.61 48.47
N ALA A 706 45.20 11.52 47.88
CA ALA A 706 45.38 12.50 46.79
C ALA A 706 46.81 12.97 46.43
N THR A 707 47.03 13.28 45.14
CA THR A 707 47.31 14.64 44.61
C THR A 707 47.57 14.64 43.10
N CYS A 708 47.16 15.71 42.42
CA CYS A 708 47.55 16.08 41.06
C CYS A 708 49.03 16.48 40.98
N LEU A 709 49.71 16.24 39.84
CA LEU A 709 50.46 17.22 39.04
C LEU A 709 51.34 16.54 37.95
N GLU A 710 51.26 17.13 36.75
CA GLU A 710 52.28 17.32 35.69
C GLU A 710 53.23 16.20 35.22
N GLY A 711 53.29 16.05 33.89
CA GLY A 711 54.58 15.91 33.19
C GLY A 711 54.63 14.99 31.97
N GLY A 712 54.74 15.59 30.77
CA GLY A 712 55.74 15.15 29.79
C GLY A 712 55.28 14.39 28.54
N CYS A 713 55.34 15.09 27.40
CA CYS A 713 55.21 14.61 26.03
C CYS A 713 56.28 13.59 25.58
N LEU A 714 55.92 12.79 24.56
CA LEU A 714 56.63 12.38 23.32
C LEU A 714 55.79 11.20 22.76
N GLY A 715 55.26 11.13 21.54
CA GLY A 715 55.64 11.67 20.24
C GLY A 715 55.56 10.50 19.25
N GLY A 716 54.64 10.53 18.28
CA GLY A 716 54.50 9.48 17.26
C GLY A 716 53.14 9.52 16.57
N GLY A 717 52.98 10.45 15.63
CA GLY A 717 51.76 10.57 14.82
C GLY A 717 51.76 9.64 13.60
N LEU A 718 50.55 9.22 13.23
CA LEU A 718 50.14 8.91 11.87
C LEU A 718 48.71 9.44 11.70
N THR A 719 48.57 10.49 10.90
CA THR A 719 47.31 11.05 10.40
C THR A 719 46.77 10.18 9.26
N PRO A 720 45.44 9.90 9.20
CA PRO A 720 44.81 9.43 7.98
C PRO A 720 44.46 10.60 7.04
N ASP A 721 44.69 10.32 5.77
CA ASP A 721 44.60 11.15 4.56
C ASP A 721 43.16 11.67 4.26
N PRO A 722 42.95 12.98 4.02
CA PRO A 722 41.68 13.52 3.56
C PRO A 722 41.65 13.55 2.02
N GLY A 723 41.27 12.43 1.42
CA GLY A 723 41.15 12.32 -0.03
C GLY A 723 40.08 11.32 -0.43
N LEU A 724 38.80 11.64 -0.19
CA LEU A 724 37.64 10.91 -0.74
C LEU A 724 36.31 11.69 -0.59
N LEU A 725 36.35 13.03 -0.64
CA LEU A 725 35.18 13.91 -0.49
C LEU A 725 35.05 14.97 -1.60
N ASP A 726 35.50 14.69 -2.81
CA ASP A 726 35.18 15.51 -3.98
C ASP A 726 34.75 14.61 -5.14
N GLY A 727 33.46 14.62 -5.47
CA GLY A 727 32.93 13.81 -6.57
C GLY A 727 31.40 13.72 -6.67
N TYR A 728 30.65 14.60 -6.02
CA TYR A 728 29.20 14.75 -6.25
C TYR A 728 28.88 16.24 -6.43
N ASN A 729 29.15 16.73 -7.63
CA ASN A 729 28.55 17.90 -8.26
C ASN A 729 28.97 17.86 -9.73
N ASP A 730 28.13 17.26 -10.57
CA ASP A 730 27.83 17.66 -11.96
C ASP A 730 26.71 16.78 -12.53
#